data_AF-A0A1N6PCI4-F1
#
_entry.id   AF-A0A1N6PCI4-F1
#
_cell.length_a   1.000
_cell.length_b   1.000
_cell.length_c   1.000
_cell.angle_alpha   90.00
_cell.angle_beta   90.00
_cell.angle_gamma   90.00
#
_symmetry.space_group_name_H-M   'P 1'
#
loop_
_entity.id
_entity.type
_entity.pdbx_description
1 polymer ?
#
loop_
_entity_poly.entity_id
_entity_poly.type
_entity_poly.pdbx_seq_one_letter_code
_entity_poly.pdbx_strand_id
1 'polypeptide(L)'
;MLQSAATMQTGGPTMPFLSWWKSALILLVVIAGFLFALPSFLSPSGRAALPDFLTYRPLTLGVDLEGGNRVVVAIDNSAAIDGIRRSAIALTSKTLDDAGIAYVDLAESNDGLLLTLDDPARMGEAAERLRKAFAAAGIAVTLTPPQTATGDPAVLTLALGAPDPAGASGVLLDDIAVSLKRRFAETGLGVPEIAIGRRGEITVHLSGETDPERLRLMFDQVGALSIRAVVPVTDNGDGTAAAPAGTQQLFTLDETPVSYRVAAEPLAAQADILDARAVLDPENDEPTLLVSLSPASLKRFADAAAAGTRQAVLILDNAVIAAVDLPAAIKGETFTLSGGFAFEGVDNLAALARAGPLPSPLTIVEQRTVAPGLGADSMDAGLLSAIFAIIAVALFMIGFFGVLGAIASVALVANLALVLSLLALLGIPLTLPGIAGLVLTVGMSVDANVLIYERLRDEMKAGARFAESVRRGFGRAFRTVRDAAIVMLAAGLIVLELMTGAVRGFAATMIIGLFTTLFSAFVFSRWLVELWVAVTGTGRELRAGLRTRVFDRIHLHFMSLRRQVFGTLAVIAFVSFAAASIYGINLGADFRGGSIIELRAKTGNADLADIRDRLDGLNLGAIDVRESGGPTGARVRIPSQEAGPEAEQSSLILVRGELEDAYDFRRIDVIAPSASLDTARAATLGIVASLAALLAFIWIRYRWQFAAGALIATLHDIALILGLFALTGMEFGVGSVAALLTVVGYSLNDTMVVYDRIRENLKRFPKMPVPVLIDASINQTLSRTVLTSATTLIALAALFFFGGEVIRTFALTMLFGVAVATFSSIYVAGPALIFFGLRSKDSETETRKA
;
A
#
# COMPACT_ATOMS: atom_id res chain seq x y z
N MET A 1 66.19 3.53 -3.25
CA MET A 1 65.79 2.24 -3.85
C MET A 1 64.43 2.36 -4.55
N LEU A 2 64.29 3.29 -5.50
CA LEU A 2 63.04 3.61 -6.21
C LEU A 2 63.31 3.88 -7.70
N GLN A 3 64.15 3.05 -8.34
CA GLN A 3 64.55 3.27 -9.75
C GLN A 3 64.99 1.99 -10.47
N SER A 4 64.32 0.86 -10.21
CA SER A 4 64.66 -0.43 -10.87
C SER A 4 63.42 -1.26 -11.24
N ALA A 5 62.38 -0.60 -11.75
CA ALA A 5 61.18 -1.28 -12.28
C ALA A 5 60.78 -0.74 -13.66
N ALA A 6 61.76 -0.26 -14.44
CA ALA A 6 61.55 0.33 -15.76
C ALA A 6 62.37 -0.38 -16.84
N THR A 7 62.39 -1.72 -16.85
CA THR A 7 62.91 -2.52 -17.97
C THR A 7 62.46 -3.97 -17.87
N MET A 8 61.25 -4.26 -18.34
CA MET A 8 60.92 -5.54 -18.97
C MET A 8 59.66 -5.37 -19.82
N GLN A 9 59.85 -4.78 -21.00
CA GLN A 9 58.95 -4.95 -22.13
C GLN A 9 59.32 -6.27 -22.81
N THR A 10 58.52 -7.31 -22.58
CA THR A 10 58.36 -8.43 -23.50
C THR A 10 56.86 -8.57 -23.79
N GLY A 11 56.53 -8.67 -25.08
CA GLY A 11 55.20 -8.38 -25.63
C GLY A 11 54.06 -9.22 -25.08
N GLY A 12 53.06 -8.53 -24.52
CA GLY A 12 51.69 -9.00 -24.34
C GLY A 12 50.75 -7.79 -24.41
N PRO A 13 49.51 -7.93 -24.93
CA PRO A 13 48.61 -6.80 -25.04
C PRO A 13 48.23 -6.32 -23.63
N THR A 14 48.69 -5.12 -23.28
CA THR A 14 48.33 -4.43 -22.05
C THR A 14 46.83 -4.15 -22.05
N MET A 15 46.11 -4.82 -21.15
CA MET A 15 44.73 -4.47 -20.80
C MET A 15 44.71 -3.02 -20.30
N PRO A 16 43.74 -2.17 -20.68
CA PRO A 16 43.46 -1.00 -19.87
C PRO A 16 42.77 -1.54 -18.63
N PHE A 17 43.53 -1.73 -17.56
CA PHE A 17 42.96 -1.81 -16.23
C PHE A 17 42.06 -0.59 -16.03
N LEU A 18 40.87 -0.75 -15.45
CA LEU A 18 40.21 0.40 -14.82
C LEU A 18 41.27 1.09 -13.96
N SER A 19 41.40 2.41 -14.12
CA SER A 19 42.36 3.18 -13.34
C SER A 19 42.20 2.87 -11.85
N TRP A 20 43.30 2.88 -11.10
CA TRP A 20 43.32 2.50 -9.69
C TRP A 20 42.24 3.25 -8.87
N TRP A 21 41.99 4.52 -9.19
CA TRP A 21 40.95 5.33 -8.55
C TRP A 21 39.52 4.85 -8.86
N LYS A 22 39.25 4.34 -10.08
CA LYS A 22 37.93 3.75 -10.40
C LYS A 22 37.74 2.43 -9.67
N SER A 23 38.77 1.60 -9.61
CA SER A 23 38.74 0.35 -8.85
C SER A 23 38.49 0.59 -7.37
N ALA A 24 39.17 1.59 -6.78
CA ALA A 24 38.95 2.02 -5.40
C ALA A 24 37.52 2.53 -5.17
N LEU A 25 36.97 3.32 -6.10
CA LEU A 25 35.60 3.81 -6.02
C LEU A 25 34.57 2.68 -6.05
N ILE A 26 34.74 1.70 -6.93
CA ILE A 26 33.84 0.53 -7.03
C ILE A 26 33.85 -0.24 -5.72
N LEU A 27 35.04 -0.53 -5.19
CA LEU A 27 35.20 -1.25 -3.93
C LEU A 27 34.60 -0.46 -2.76
N LEU A 28 34.80 0.86 -2.72
CA LEU A 28 34.22 1.75 -1.72
C LEU A 28 32.69 1.68 -1.72
N VAL A 29 32.05 1.74 -2.90
CA VAL A 29 30.58 1.63 -3.02
C VAL A 29 30.09 0.29 -2.51
N VAL A 30 30.76 -0.81 -2.86
CA VAL A 30 30.37 -2.16 -2.40
C VAL A 30 30.56 -2.30 -0.89
N ILE A 31 31.70 -1.87 -0.35
CA ILE A 31 31.98 -1.88 1.10
C ILE A 31 30.94 -1.03 1.84
N ALA A 32 30.64 0.18 1.34
CA ALA A 32 29.61 1.03 1.91
C ALA A 32 28.25 0.32 1.90
N GLY A 33 27.89 -0.38 0.82
CA GLY A 33 26.69 -1.22 0.77
C GLY A 33 26.62 -2.22 1.91
N PHE A 34 27.69 -2.99 2.15
CA PHE A 34 27.73 -3.93 3.28
C PHE A 34 27.69 -3.22 4.64
N LEU A 35 28.43 -2.13 4.82
CA LEU A 35 28.49 -1.38 6.07
C LEU A 35 27.13 -0.78 6.45
N PHE A 36 26.39 -0.24 5.48
CA PHE A 36 25.06 0.33 5.72
C PHE A 36 23.96 -0.74 5.84
N ALA A 37 24.16 -1.92 5.26
CA ALA A 37 23.25 -3.05 5.47
C ALA A 37 23.45 -3.73 6.85
N LEU A 38 24.68 -3.69 7.39
CA LEU A 38 25.09 -4.40 8.61
C LEU A 38 24.20 -4.15 9.85
N PRO A 39 23.79 -2.91 10.20
CA PRO A 39 22.98 -2.65 11.40
C PRO A 39 21.66 -3.42 11.42
N SER A 40 21.12 -3.75 10.24
CA SER A 40 19.87 -4.49 10.09
C SER A 40 19.97 -5.96 10.52
N PHE A 41 21.19 -6.50 10.62
CA PHE A 41 21.44 -7.89 11.02
C PHE A 41 21.96 -8.01 12.46
N LEU A 42 22.13 -6.88 13.16
CA LEU A 42 22.66 -6.85 14.52
C LEU A 42 21.55 -6.71 15.57
N SER A 43 21.71 -7.40 16.70
CA SER A 43 20.87 -7.21 17.88
C SER A 43 20.97 -5.76 18.40
N PRO A 44 20.00 -5.29 19.20
CA PRO A 44 20.05 -3.95 19.80
C PRO A 44 21.37 -3.68 20.56
N SER A 45 21.89 -4.68 21.26
CA SER A 45 23.19 -4.61 21.96
C SER A 45 24.39 -4.54 21.01
N GLY A 46 24.35 -5.26 19.89
CA GLY A 46 25.37 -5.19 18.84
C GLY A 46 25.38 -3.85 18.11
N ARG A 47 24.21 -3.21 17.94
CA ARG A 47 24.08 -1.88 17.32
C ARG A 47 24.67 -0.77 18.19
N ALA A 48 24.48 -0.83 19.50
CA ALA A 48 25.04 0.14 20.44
C ALA A 48 26.59 0.12 20.49
N ALA A 49 27.21 -0.97 20.04
CA ALA A 49 28.67 -1.10 19.94
C ALA A 49 29.25 -0.58 18.62
N LEU A 50 28.41 -0.16 17.66
CA LEU A 50 28.87 0.42 16.40
C LEU A 50 29.37 1.86 16.61
N PRO A 51 30.38 2.31 15.82
CA PRO A 51 30.75 3.72 15.76
C PRO A 51 29.56 4.61 15.38
N ASP A 52 29.50 5.85 15.89
CA ASP A 52 28.38 6.78 15.67
C ASP A 52 28.03 7.00 14.18
N PHE A 53 29.01 6.92 13.28
CA PHE A 53 28.80 7.03 11.84
C PHE A 53 28.23 5.76 11.19
N LEU A 54 28.10 4.65 11.90
CA LEU A 54 27.44 3.41 11.47
C LEU A 54 26.14 3.16 12.25
N THR A 55 25.83 4.00 13.23
CA THR A 55 24.55 4.03 13.98
C THR A 55 23.44 4.66 13.14
N TYR A 56 23.34 4.29 11.86
CA TYR A 56 22.21 4.66 11.02
C TYR A 56 20.99 3.80 11.35
N ARG A 57 19.80 4.27 10.95
CA ARG A 57 18.55 3.55 11.20
C ARG A 57 18.63 2.15 10.57
N PRO A 58 18.34 1.08 11.34
CA PRO A 58 18.20 -0.25 10.75
C PRO A 58 17.06 -0.26 9.74
N LEU A 59 17.05 -1.28 8.87
CA LEU A 59 15.94 -1.52 7.97
C LEU A 59 14.62 -1.53 8.76
N THR A 60 13.70 -0.63 8.39
CA THR A 60 12.35 -0.61 8.96
C THR A 60 11.55 -1.75 8.36
N LEU A 61 10.73 -2.41 9.18
CA LEU A 61 9.87 -3.50 8.75
C LEU A 61 8.44 -2.97 8.60
N GLY A 62 7.72 -3.46 7.60
CA GLY A 62 6.29 -3.19 7.48
C GLY A 62 5.49 -4.00 8.50
N VAL A 63 4.25 -3.57 8.75
CA VAL A 63 3.31 -4.25 9.68
C VAL A 63 3.10 -5.73 9.32
N ASP A 64 3.20 -6.08 8.04
CA ASP A 64 3.13 -7.47 7.57
C ASP A 64 4.28 -8.37 8.08
N LEU A 65 5.40 -7.78 8.51
CA LEU A 65 6.59 -8.47 9.01
C LEU A 65 6.81 -8.24 10.51
N GLU A 66 6.58 -7.03 11.00
CA GLU A 66 6.75 -6.68 12.42
C GLU A 66 5.57 -7.14 13.28
N GLY A 67 4.39 -7.31 12.65
CA GLY A 67 3.11 -7.34 13.36
C GLY A 67 2.71 -5.95 13.83
N GLY A 68 1.41 -5.78 14.10
CA GLY A 68 0.85 -4.52 14.55
C GLY A 68 -0.44 -4.14 13.84
N ASN A 69 -0.76 -2.86 13.91
CA ASN A 69 -2.00 -2.30 13.38
C ASN A 69 -1.70 -1.22 12.34
N ARG A 70 -2.38 -1.29 11.20
CA ARG A 70 -2.42 -0.25 10.18
C ARG A 70 -3.86 0.17 9.96
N VAL A 71 -4.19 1.41 10.27
CA VAL A 71 -5.52 1.98 10.07
C VAL A 71 -5.42 3.14 9.10
N VAL A 72 -6.24 3.13 8.05
CA VAL A 72 -6.42 4.26 7.14
C VAL A 72 -7.76 4.90 7.47
N VAL A 73 -7.73 6.20 7.78
CA VAL A 73 -8.91 6.99 8.08
C VAL A 73 -9.06 8.11 7.06
N ALA A 74 -10.31 8.44 6.74
CA ALA A 74 -10.66 9.60 5.92
C ALA A 74 -11.54 10.55 6.71
N ILE A 75 -11.47 11.84 6.36
CA ILE A 75 -12.39 12.84 6.90
C ILE A 75 -13.80 12.49 6.44
N ASP A 76 -14.73 12.38 7.39
CA ASP A 76 -16.13 12.24 7.07
C ASP A 76 -16.68 13.59 6.62
N ASN A 77 -16.65 13.81 5.31
CA ASN A 77 -17.17 15.03 4.71
C ASN A 77 -18.68 15.22 4.97
N SER A 78 -19.45 14.13 5.15
CA SER A 78 -20.89 14.23 5.41
C SER A 78 -21.16 14.72 6.83
N ALA A 79 -20.52 14.11 7.83
CA ALA A 79 -20.62 14.54 9.21
C ALA A 79 -20.01 15.93 9.45
N ALA A 80 -18.93 16.29 8.73
CA ALA A 80 -18.36 17.64 8.76
C ALA A 80 -19.33 18.69 8.21
N ILE A 81 -20.03 18.40 7.11
CA ILE A 81 -21.06 19.29 6.55
C ILE A 81 -22.24 19.43 7.52
N ASP A 82 -22.70 18.34 8.14
CA ASP A 82 -23.77 18.39 9.14
C ASP A 82 -23.36 19.19 10.39
N GLY A 83 -22.09 19.08 10.82
CA GLY A 83 -21.52 19.89 11.89
C GLY A 83 -21.48 21.39 11.53
N ILE A 84 -21.06 21.73 10.32
CA ILE A 84 -21.10 23.10 9.79
C ILE A 84 -22.55 23.60 9.72
N ARG A 85 -23.50 22.77 9.27
CA ARG A 85 -24.92 23.11 9.18
C ARG A 85 -25.51 23.42 10.57
N ARG A 86 -25.27 22.58 11.56
CA ARG A 86 -25.69 22.83 12.96
C ARG A 86 -25.08 24.10 13.54
N SER A 87 -23.79 24.32 13.31
CA SER A 87 -23.09 25.54 13.74
C SER A 87 -23.67 26.78 13.05
N ALA A 88 -24.03 26.65 11.78
CA ALA A 88 -24.67 27.72 11.02
C ALA A 88 -26.08 28.04 11.52
N ILE A 89 -26.87 27.03 11.91
CA ILE A 89 -28.19 27.22 12.54
C ILE A 89 -28.03 27.97 13.86
N ALA A 90 -27.14 27.50 14.74
CA ALA A 90 -26.91 28.12 16.06
C ALA A 90 -26.40 29.57 15.93
N LEU A 91 -25.47 29.81 15.00
CA LEU A 91 -24.96 31.15 14.73
C LEU A 91 -26.04 32.06 14.14
N THR A 92 -26.90 31.53 13.26
CA THR A 92 -28.03 32.27 12.68
C THR A 92 -29.02 32.69 13.77
N SER A 93 -29.47 31.75 14.62
CA SER A 93 -30.37 32.07 15.73
C SER A 93 -29.75 33.12 16.65
N LYS A 94 -28.52 32.86 17.15
CA LYS A 94 -27.84 33.78 18.06
C LYS A 94 -27.69 35.19 17.48
N THR A 95 -27.30 35.29 16.22
CA THR A 95 -27.09 36.59 15.56
C THR A 95 -28.40 37.36 15.39
N LEU A 96 -29.51 36.67 15.13
CA LEU A 96 -30.84 37.28 15.00
C LEU A 96 -31.42 37.66 16.37
N ASP A 97 -31.23 36.82 17.38
CA ASP A 97 -31.65 37.06 18.77
C ASP A 97 -30.91 38.28 19.36
N ASP A 98 -29.58 38.35 19.21
CA ASP A 98 -28.74 39.49 19.62
C ASP A 98 -29.13 40.79 18.88
N ALA A 99 -29.70 40.66 17.67
CA ALA A 99 -30.17 41.78 16.85
C ALA A 99 -31.65 42.16 17.11
N GLY A 100 -32.37 41.40 17.93
CA GLY A 100 -33.81 41.56 18.14
C GLY A 100 -34.61 41.43 16.84
N ILE A 101 -34.20 40.53 15.93
CA ILE A 101 -34.90 40.25 14.67
C ILE A 101 -35.71 38.95 14.85
N ALA A 102 -37.04 39.07 14.89
CA ALA A 102 -37.91 37.90 14.95
C ALA A 102 -37.95 37.18 13.58
N TYR A 103 -37.92 35.85 13.62
CA TYR A 103 -38.04 34.99 12.44
C TYR A 103 -39.16 33.97 12.65
N VAL A 104 -39.84 33.60 11.54
CA VAL A 104 -41.00 32.69 11.53
C VAL A 104 -40.54 31.24 11.47
N ASP A 105 -39.53 30.97 10.65
CA ASP A 105 -39.02 29.62 10.46
C ASP A 105 -37.55 29.63 10.03
N LEU A 106 -36.81 28.62 10.45
CA LEU A 106 -35.43 28.34 10.04
C LEU A 106 -35.36 26.86 9.67
N ALA A 107 -35.58 26.56 8.41
CA ALA A 107 -35.64 25.19 7.90
C ALA A 107 -34.32 24.78 7.23
N GLU A 108 -33.98 23.51 7.31
CA GLU A 108 -32.87 22.93 6.56
C GLU A 108 -33.28 22.66 5.10
N SER A 109 -32.36 22.90 4.17
CA SER A 109 -32.51 22.60 2.75
C SER A 109 -31.29 21.84 2.23
N ASN A 110 -31.43 21.11 1.12
CA ASN A 110 -30.36 20.28 0.55
C ASN A 110 -29.06 21.08 0.28
N ASP A 111 -29.18 22.36 -0.09
CA ASP A 111 -28.05 23.24 -0.43
C ASP A 111 -27.70 24.25 0.68
N GLY A 112 -28.36 24.20 1.86
CA GLY A 112 -28.09 25.16 2.95
C GLY A 112 -29.24 25.38 3.94
N LEU A 113 -29.46 26.64 4.36
CA LEU A 113 -30.52 27.02 5.32
C LEU A 113 -31.55 27.96 4.68
N LEU A 114 -32.81 27.75 5.02
CA LEU A 114 -33.95 28.54 4.59
C LEU A 114 -34.46 29.37 5.77
N LEU A 115 -34.20 30.68 5.76
CA LEU A 115 -34.65 31.59 6.81
C LEU A 115 -35.87 32.37 6.33
N THR A 116 -36.97 32.27 7.08
CA THR A 116 -38.21 33.04 6.84
C THR A 116 -38.35 34.08 7.94
N LEU A 117 -38.32 35.37 7.56
CA LEU A 117 -38.43 36.48 8.52
C LEU A 117 -39.88 36.93 8.70
N ASP A 118 -40.21 37.42 9.89
CA ASP A 118 -41.54 37.98 10.22
C ASP A 118 -41.76 39.34 9.54
N ASP A 119 -40.71 40.18 9.50
CA ASP A 119 -40.73 41.48 8.82
C ASP A 119 -39.82 41.48 7.57
N PRO A 120 -40.37 41.52 6.35
CA PRO A 120 -39.60 41.56 5.11
C PRO A 120 -38.76 42.83 4.96
N ALA A 121 -39.07 43.93 5.67
CA ALA A 121 -38.31 45.17 5.62
C ALA A 121 -36.94 45.07 6.31
N ARG A 122 -36.79 44.16 7.29
CA ARG A 122 -35.53 43.96 8.05
C ARG A 122 -34.60 42.92 7.42
N MET A 123 -34.97 42.37 6.26
CA MET A 123 -34.20 41.32 5.59
C MET A 123 -32.81 41.76 5.12
N GLY A 124 -32.67 43.01 4.66
CA GLY A 124 -31.36 43.57 4.30
C GLY A 124 -30.42 43.68 5.50
N GLU A 125 -30.96 44.05 6.67
CA GLU A 125 -30.22 44.13 7.93
C GLU A 125 -29.79 42.73 8.40
N ALA A 126 -30.71 41.77 8.37
CA ALA A 126 -30.44 40.37 8.75
C ALA A 126 -29.36 39.75 7.86
N ALA A 127 -29.45 39.92 6.53
CA ALA A 127 -28.48 39.40 5.58
C ALA A 127 -27.07 39.98 5.81
N GLU A 128 -26.96 41.29 6.09
CA GLU A 128 -25.65 41.91 6.34
C GLU A 128 -25.03 41.47 7.67
N ARG A 129 -25.84 41.34 8.73
CA ARG A 129 -25.36 40.85 10.04
C ARG A 129 -24.93 39.39 9.96
N LEU A 130 -25.74 38.53 9.33
CA LEU A 130 -25.39 37.13 9.11
C LEU A 130 -24.13 37.01 8.26
N ARG A 131 -23.98 37.80 7.19
CA ARG A 131 -22.74 37.80 6.38
C ARG A 131 -21.50 38.12 7.22
N LYS A 132 -21.59 39.10 8.12
CA LYS A 132 -20.49 39.46 9.03
C LYS A 132 -20.22 38.37 10.06
N ALA A 133 -21.26 37.77 10.64
CA ALA A 133 -21.15 36.69 11.61
C ALA A 133 -20.51 35.44 10.99
N PHE A 134 -20.97 35.01 9.82
CA PHE A 134 -20.42 33.87 9.09
C PHE A 134 -18.98 34.10 8.63
N ALA A 135 -18.66 35.32 8.16
CA ALA A 135 -17.28 35.68 7.81
C ALA A 135 -16.34 35.65 9.04
N ALA A 136 -16.81 36.12 10.20
CA ALA A 136 -16.06 36.05 11.45
C ALA A 136 -15.87 34.60 11.95
N ALA A 137 -16.84 33.72 11.65
CA ALA A 137 -16.78 32.29 11.95
C ALA A 137 -16.01 31.45 10.91
N GLY A 138 -15.52 32.07 9.82
CA GLY A 138 -14.80 31.36 8.75
C GLY A 138 -15.68 30.42 7.90
N ILE A 139 -17.00 30.56 7.96
CA ILE A 139 -17.94 29.72 7.21
C ILE A 139 -18.24 30.41 5.87
N ALA A 140 -17.94 29.73 4.76
CA ALA A 140 -18.27 30.22 3.42
C ALA A 140 -19.77 30.13 3.18
N VAL A 141 -20.44 31.27 3.03
CA VAL A 141 -21.89 31.33 2.80
C VAL A 141 -22.19 32.20 1.59
N THR A 142 -22.98 31.69 0.66
CA THR A 142 -23.57 32.45 -0.43
C THR A 142 -25.00 32.81 -0.07
N LEU A 143 -25.24 34.09 0.17
CA LEU A 143 -26.57 34.63 0.44
C LEU A 143 -27.25 34.96 -0.90
N THR A 144 -28.34 34.26 -1.22
CA THR A 144 -29.15 34.59 -2.41
C THR A 144 -30.27 35.52 -1.99
N PRO A 145 -30.41 36.73 -2.60
CA PRO A 145 -31.49 37.65 -2.25
C PRO A 145 -32.86 37.04 -2.58
N PRO A 146 -33.93 37.45 -1.87
CA PRO A 146 -35.26 36.89 -2.04
C PRO A 146 -35.76 37.10 -3.48
N GLN A 147 -36.35 36.05 -4.07
CA GLN A 147 -37.20 36.23 -5.24
C GLN A 147 -38.59 36.63 -4.77
N THR A 148 -38.90 37.93 -4.84
CA THR A 148 -40.23 38.45 -4.55
C THR A 148 -41.14 38.29 -5.77
N ALA A 149 -41.85 37.17 -5.86
CA ALA A 149 -43.15 37.15 -6.52
C ALA A 149 -44.18 37.69 -5.52
N THR A 150 -45.07 38.56 -5.99
CA THR A 150 -45.98 39.35 -5.16
C THR A 150 -46.93 38.43 -4.37
N GLY A 151 -46.75 38.33 -3.05
CA GLY A 151 -47.65 37.60 -2.15
C GLY A 151 -47.02 36.45 -1.34
N ASP A 152 -45.78 36.06 -1.62
CA ASP A 152 -45.08 35.02 -0.84
C ASP A 152 -44.26 35.61 0.33
N PRO A 153 -44.09 34.87 1.45
CA PRO A 153 -43.22 35.26 2.55
C PRO A 153 -41.80 35.48 2.04
N ALA A 154 -41.11 36.50 2.55
CA ALA A 154 -39.75 36.76 2.16
C ALA A 154 -38.84 35.66 2.74
N VAL A 155 -38.18 34.91 1.86
CA VAL A 155 -37.30 33.81 2.25
C VAL A 155 -35.86 34.12 1.84
N LEU A 156 -34.95 34.06 2.82
CA LEU A 156 -33.52 34.19 2.61
C LEU A 156 -32.89 32.80 2.53
N THR A 157 -32.28 32.48 1.38
CA THR A 157 -31.56 31.21 1.21
C THR A 157 -30.07 31.41 1.48
N LEU A 158 -29.58 30.71 2.50
CA LEU A 158 -28.17 30.66 2.91
C LEU A 158 -27.53 29.40 2.31
N ALA A 159 -26.91 29.50 1.15
CA ALA A 159 -26.20 28.36 0.58
C ALA A 159 -24.83 28.20 1.26
N LEU A 160 -24.63 27.09 1.96
CA LEU A 160 -23.35 26.78 2.61
C LEU A 160 -22.39 26.27 1.55
N GLY A 161 -21.27 26.98 1.34
CA GLY A 161 -20.24 26.53 0.41
C GLY A 161 -19.58 25.25 0.94
N ALA A 162 -19.42 24.24 0.10
CA ALA A 162 -18.57 23.10 0.43
C ALA A 162 -17.16 23.62 0.77
N PRO A 163 -16.52 23.15 1.85
CA PRO A 163 -15.14 23.53 2.15
C PRO A 163 -14.26 23.18 0.94
N ASP A 164 -13.39 24.12 0.53
CA ASP A 164 -12.45 23.91 -0.57
C ASP A 164 -11.53 22.71 -0.23
N PRO A 165 -11.66 21.56 -0.91
CA PRO A 165 -10.95 20.35 -0.54
C PRO A 165 -9.46 20.39 -0.87
N ALA A 166 -8.97 21.43 -1.58
CA ALA A 166 -7.57 21.50 -2.00
C ALA A 166 -6.71 22.47 -1.17
N GLY A 167 -7.28 23.57 -0.66
CA GLY A 167 -6.52 24.62 0.03
C GLY A 167 -6.49 24.51 1.57
N ALA A 168 -7.57 24.03 2.18
CA ALA A 168 -7.71 23.91 3.65
C ALA A 168 -7.33 22.52 4.20
N SER A 169 -7.31 21.50 3.35
CA SER A 169 -7.09 20.10 3.75
C SER A 169 -5.69 19.85 4.31
N GLY A 170 -4.64 20.50 3.80
CA GLY A 170 -3.27 20.26 4.29
C GLY A 170 -3.10 20.60 5.78
N VAL A 171 -3.52 21.80 6.18
CA VAL A 171 -3.43 22.26 7.57
C VAL A 171 -4.36 21.46 8.48
N LEU A 172 -5.60 21.19 8.03
CA LEU A 172 -6.55 20.38 8.79
C LEU A 172 -6.04 18.95 9.02
N LEU A 173 -5.44 18.32 8.00
CA LEU A 173 -4.88 16.97 8.12
C LEU A 173 -3.66 16.95 9.05
N ASP A 174 -2.83 17.99 9.02
CA ASP A 174 -1.73 18.16 9.98
C ASP A 174 -2.26 18.31 11.42
N ASP A 175 -3.31 19.12 11.63
CA ASP A 175 -3.95 19.30 12.95
C ASP A 175 -4.60 18.00 13.46
N ILE A 176 -5.25 17.24 12.58
CA ILE A 176 -5.78 15.91 12.90
C ILE A 176 -4.63 14.97 13.26
N ALA A 177 -3.54 14.96 12.49
CA ALA A 177 -2.39 14.11 12.77
C ALA A 177 -1.74 14.43 14.13
N VAL A 178 -1.61 15.71 14.48
CA VAL A 178 -1.13 16.14 15.80
C VAL A 178 -2.09 15.71 16.92
N SER A 179 -3.40 15.87 16.71
CA SER A 179 -4.43 15.49 17.67
C SER A 179 -4.44 13.97 17.91
N LEU A 180 -4.31 13.17 16.85
CA LEU A 180 -4.15 11.71 16.95
C LEU A 180 -2.88 11.35 17.71
N LYS A 181 -1.71 11.95 17.40
CA LYS A 181 -0.46 11.69 18.16
C LYS A 181 -0.64 11.92 19.66
N ARG A 182 -1.30 13.03 20.03
CA ARG A 182 -1.60 13.32 21.43
C ARG A 182 -2.53 12.27 22.03
N ARG A 183 -3.60 11.89 21.32
CA ARG A 183 -4.56 10.86 21.76
C ARG A 183 -3.91 9.51 22.03
N PHE A 184 -3.05 9.04 21.13
CA PHE A 184 -2.31 7.80 21.33
C PHE A 184 -1.32 7.87 22.50
N ALA A 185 -0.65 9.01 22.68
CA ALA A 185 0.25 9.21 23.82
C ALA A 185 -0.49 9.19 25.16
N GLU A 186 -1.66 9.83 25.24
CA GLU A 186 -2.46 9.93 26.48
C GLU A 186 -3.16 8.63 26.87
N THR A 187 -3.47 7.76 25.90
CA THR A 187 -4.12 6.45 26.12
C THR A 187 -3.14 5.33 26.39
N GLY A 188 -1.83 5.59 26.29
CA GLY A 188 -0.80 4.58 26.53
C GLY A 188 -0.73 3.50 25.45
N LEU A 189 -1.36 3.71 24.29
CA LEU A 189 -1.37 2.77 23.15
C LEU A 189 -0.07 2.76 22.34
N GLY A 190 0.95 3.51 22.79
CA GLY A 190 2.24 3.63 22.12
C GLY A 190 2.35 4.85 21.22
N VAL A 191 3.47 4.99 20.53
CA VAL A 191 3.74 6.11 19.62
C VAL A 191 3.39 5.68 18.19
N PRO A 192 2.34 6.24 17.57
CA PRO A 192 1.96 5.86 16.23
C PRO A 192 2.84 6.54 15.18
N GLU A 193 3.16 5.81 14.11
CA GLU A 193 3.67 6.39 12.88
C GLU A 193 2.50 6.86 12.01
N ILE A 194 2.32 8.18 11.93
CA ILE A 194 1.25 8.81 11.17
C ILE A 194 1.81 9.38 9.86
N ALA A 195 1.21 8.96 8.75
CA ALA A 195 1.53 9.43 7.41
C ALA A 195 0.27 9.95 6.71
N ILE A 196 0.34 11.15 6.15
CA ILE A 196 -0.76 11.73 5.36
C ILE A 196 -0.62 11.24 3.92
N GLY A 197 -1.67 10.55 3.45
CA GLY A 197 -1.81 10.05 2.10
C GLY A 197 -2.08 11.18 1.11
N ARG A 198 -1.67 10.98 -0.14
CA ARG A 198 -1.83 11.98 -1.23
C ARG A 198 -3.28 12.29 -1.61
N ARG A 199 -4.23 11.46 -1.16
CA ARG A 199 -5.68 11.62 -1.39
C ARG A 199 -6.42 12.26 -0.21
N GLY A 200 -5.70 12.76 0.80
CA GLY A 200 -6.30 13.33 2.01
C GLY A 200 -6.71 12.29 3.06
N GLU A 201 -6.27 11.04 2.90
CA GLU A 201 -6.41 9.99 3.91
C GLU A 201 -5.26 10.07 4.91
N ILE A 202 -5.48 9.64 6.15
CA ILE A 202 -4.44 9.55 7.18
C ILE A 202 -4.20 8.07 7.46
N THR A 203 -2.96 7.61 7.28
CA THR A 203 -2.57 6.27 7.67
C THR A 203 -1.86 6.31 9.02
N VAL A 204 -2.34 5.51 9.96
CA VAL A 204 -1.78 5.35 11.29
C VAL A 204 -1.23 3.92 11.41
N HIS A 205 0.05 3.80 11.74
CA HIS A 205 0.68 2.52 12.03
C HIS A 205 1.07 2.47 13.51
N LEU A 206 0.75 1.36 14.16
CA LEU A 206 1.17 1.06 15.52
C LEU A 206 1.85 -0.30 15.55
N SER A 207 3.07 -0.33 16.09
CA SER A 207 3.79 -1.57 16.33
C SER A 207 3.23 -2.28 17.56
N GLY A 208 3.18 -3.62 17.49
CA GLY A 208 2.77 -4.46 18.60
C GLY A 208 1.27 -4.75 18.65
N GLU A 209 0.89 -5.64 19.56
CA GLU A 209 -0.49 -6.08 19.71
C GLU A 209 -1.31 -5.00 20.40
N THR A 210 -2.37 -4.54 19.75
CA THR A 210 -3.34 -3.62 20.31
C THR A 210 -4.71 -4.18 20.01
N ASP A 211 -5.58 -4.14 21.02
CA ASP A 211 -6.97 -4.51 20.86
C ASP A 211 -7.63 -3.63 19.77
N PRO A 212 -8.16 -4.24 18.69
CA PRO A 212 -8.87 -3.54 17.62
C PRO A 212 -10.01 -2.64 18.11
N GLU A 213 -10.73 -3.05 19.16
CA GLU A 213 -11.86 -2.25 19.67
C GLU A 213 -11.37 -0.98 20.34
N ARG A 214 -10.37 -1.10 21.21
CA ARG A 214 -9.72 0.05 21.84
C ARG A 214 -9.08 0.97 20.82
N LEU A 215 -8.50 0.42 19.75
CA LEU A 215 -7.95 1.18 18.65
C LEU A 215 -9.03 1.93 17.85
N ARG A 216 -10.17 1.28 17.57
CA ARG A 216 -11.31 1.87 16.87
C ARG A 216 -11.86 3.10 17.60
N LEU A 217 -12.00 3.01 18.92
CA LEU A 217 -12.46 4.13 19.76
C LEU A 217 -11.61 5.40 19.59
N MET A 218 -10.34 5.26 19.20
CA MET A 218 -9.45 6.41 18.99
C MET A 218 -9.78 7.21 17.72
N PHE A 219 -10.45 6.58 16.75
CA PHE A 219 -10.76 7.17 15.45
C PHE A 219 -12.24 7.53 15.30
N ASP A 220 -13.14 6.65 15.72
CA ASP A 220 -14.57 6.83 15.54
C ASP A 220 -15.13 7.95 16.44
N GLN A 221 -14.57 8.14 17.64
CA GLN A 221 -15.01 9.19 18.55
C GLN A 221 -14.32 10.52 18.23
N VAL A 222 -15.10 11.59 18.04
CA VAL A 222 -14.55 12.95 17.91
C VAL A 222 -13.92 13.33 19.24
N GLY A 223 -14.49 12.93 20.38
CA GLY A 223 -13.96 13.22 21.71
C GLY A 223 -14.35 14.61 22.22
N ALA A 224 -15.47 15.15 21.76
CA ALA A 224 -16.02 16.42 22.24
C ALA A 224 -16.72 16.19 23.59
N LEU A 225 -15.97 16.35 24.67
CA LEU A 225 -16.51 16.25 26.03
C LEU A 225 -17.18 17.56 26.46
N SER A 226 -18.32 17.44 27.12
CA SER A 226 -18.93 18.57 27.82
C SER A 226 -19.67 18.10 29.07
N ILE A 227 -19.69 18.97 30.08
CA ILE A 227 -20.47 18.75 31.30
C ILE A 227 -21.60 19.77 31.29
N ARG A 228 -22.85 19.29 31.36
CA ARG A 228 -24.04 20.15 31.32
C ARG A 228 -24.93 19.89 32.53
N ALA A 229 -25.52 20.96 33.06
CA ALA A 229 -26.48 20.88 34.15
C ALA A 229 -27.76 20.16 33.69
N VAL A 230 -28.28 19.26 34.52
CA VAL A 230 -29.61 18.67 34.30
C VAL A 230 -30.66 19.67 34.74
N VAL A 231 -31.60 19.96 33.83
CA VAL A 231 -32.77 20.79 34.15
C VAL A 231 -33.89 19.83 34.56
N PRO A 232 -34.33 19.85 35.83
CA PRO A 232 -35.42 18.99 36.25
C PRO A 232 -36.67 19.31 35.43
N VAL A 233 -37.28 18.26 34.89
CA VAL A 233 -38.56 18.36 34.21
C VAL A 233 -39.62 18.52 35.29
N THR A 234 -39.98 19.77 35.60
CA THR A 234 -41.20 20.05 36.35
C THR A 234 -42.36 19.87 35.38
N ASP A 235 -42.94 18.68 35.31
CA ASP A 235 -44.19 18.50 34.57
C ASP A 235 -45.29 17.97 35.48
N ASN A 236 -46.33 18.79 35.63
CA ASN A 236 -47.65 18.34 35.99
C ASN A 236 -48.29 17.85 34.69
N GLY A 237 -48.05 16.58 34.37
CA GLY A 237 -48.67 15.77 33.31
C GLY A 237 -49.48 16.50 32.23
N ASP A 238 -48.81 16.89 31.15
CA ASP A 238 -49.29 16.77 29.77
C ASP A 238 -48.08 17.08 28.89
N GLY A 239 -47.51 16.06 28.23
CA GLY A 239 -46.22 16.06 27.52
C GLY A 239 -46.13 16.95 26.27
N THR A 240 -46.77 18.11 26.29
CA THR A 240 -46.80 19.14 25.24
C THR A 240 -46.24 20.49 25.70
N ALA A 241 -45.68 20.59 26.91
CA ALA A 241 -45.02 21.83 27.35
C ALA A 241 -43.76 22.09 26.51
N ALA A 242 -43.77 23.18 25.73
CA ALA A 242 -42.63 23.62 24.94
C ALA A 242 -41.39 23.76 25.84
N ALA A 243 -40.27 23.20 25.40
CA ALA A 243 -39.01 23.26 26.14
C ALA A 243 -38.66 24.72 26.48
N PRO A 244 -38.33 25.06 27.74
CA PRO A 244 -37.84 26.39 28.08
C PRO A 244 -36.70 26.79 27.14
N ALA A 245 -36.72 28.03 26.64
CA ALA A 245 -35.69 28.54 25.74
C ALA A 245 -34.29 28.30 26.34
N GLY A 246 -33.39 27.69 25.57
CA GLY A 246 -32.04 27.33 26.05
C GLY A 246 -31.94 25.99 26.77
N THR A 247 -32.84 25.03 26.52
CA THR A 247 -32.70 23.63 26.94
C THR A 247 -32.65 22.68 25.75
N GLN A 248 -31.88 21.60 25.87
CA GLN A 248 -31.73 20.55 24.86
C GLN A 248 -32.06 19.18 25.48
N GLN A 249 -32.75 18.32 24.73
CA GLN A 249 -32.99 16.94 25.14
C GLN A 249 -31.94 16.04 24.51
N LEU A 250 -31.29 15.21 25.34
CA LEU A 250 -30.28 14.23 24.93
C LEU A 250 -30.64 12.86 25.49
N PHE A 251 -30.09 11.81 24.89
CA PHE A 251 -30.37 10.42 25.26
C PHE A 251 -29.08 9.69 25.63
N THR A 252 -29.20 8.68 26.49
CA THR A 252 -28.13 7.69 26.71
C THR A 252 -28.04 6.71 25.54
N LEU A 253 -26.90 6.04 25.43
CA LEU A 253 -26.64 5.01 24.40
C LEU A 253 -26.95 3.59 24.88
N ASP A 254 -27.63 3.43 26.01
CA ASP A 254 -28.00 2.12 26.56
C ASP A 254 -29.11 1.44 25.73
N GLU A 255 -29.26 0.12 25.86
CA GLU A 255 -30.33 -0.66 25.21
C GLU A 255 -31.73 -0.05 25.42
N THR A 256 -31.94 0.60 26.57
CA THR A 256 -33.10 1.45 26.85
C THR A 256 -32.64 2.91 27.02
N PRO A 257 -32.79 3.76 25.99
CA PRO A 257 -32.32 5.14 26.04
C PRO A 257 -33.04 5.94 27.11
N VAL A 258 -32.28 6.49 28.07
CA VAL A 258 -32.80 7.39 29.10
C VAL A 258 -32.65 8.82 28.61
N SER A 259 -33.75 9.59 28.61
CA SER A 259 -33.72 10.98 28.16
C SER A 259 -33.38 11.94 29.30
N TYR A 260 -32.39 12.81 29.08
CA TYR A 260 -32.03 13.90 29.96
C TYR A 260 -32.31 15.24 29.30
N ARG A 261 -32.92 16.17 30.05
CA ARG A 261 -33.05 17.57 29.64
C ARG A 261 -31.89 18.35 30.23
N VAL A 262 -31.07 18.95 29.37
CA VAL A 262 -29.84 19.65 29.76
C VAL A 262 -29.87 21.12 29.36
N ALA A 263 -29.17 21.96 30.11
CA ALA A 263 -28.99 23.37 29.76
C ALA A 263 -28.17 23.52 28.45
N ALA A 264 -28.53 24.49 27.61
CA ALA A 264 -27.83 24.74 26.35
C ALA A 264 -26.39 25.23 26.56
N GLU A 265 -26.13 25.98 27.63
CA GLU A 265 -24.78 26.41 27.97
C GLU A 265 -24.06 25.32 28.79
N PRO A 266 -22.86 24.85 28.38
CA PRO A 266 -22.09 23.89 29.16
C PRO A 266 -21.49 24.53 30.41
N LEU A 267 -21.48 23.77 31.51
CA LEU A 267 -20.77 24.13 32.74
C LEU A 267 -19.25 24.09 32.52
N ALA A 268 -18.80 23.07 31.79
CA ALA A 268 -17.47 22.99 31.21
C ALA A 268 -17.55 22.40 29.80
N ALA A 269 -16.87 23.05 28.85
CA ALA A 269 -16.58 22.45 27.55
C ALA A 269 -15.21 21.75 27.60
N GLN A 270 -14.90 20.96 26.58
CA GLN A 270 -13.60 20.30 26.46
C GLN A 270 -12.39 21.24 26.59
N ALA A 271 -12.49 22.49 26.08
CA ALA A 271 -11.42 23.49 26.21
C ALA A 271 -11.22 24.01 27.64
N ASP A 272 -12.21 23.77 28.52
CA ASP A 272 -12.16 24.15 29.92
C ASP A 272 -11.52 23.08 30.81
N ILE A 273 -11.24 21.89 30.28
CA ILE A 273 -10.64 20.77 31.00
C ILE A 273 -9.12 20.88 30.88
N LEU A 274 -8.45 21.11 32.01
CA LEU A 274 -7.00 21.29 32.08
C LEU A 274 -6.26 19.97 32.31
N ASP A 275 -6.82 19.09 33.14
CA ASP A 275 -6.32 17.73 33.41
C ASP A 275 -7.52 16.85 33.78
N ALA A 276 -7.41 15.54 33.55
CA ALA A 276 -8.41 14.55 33.92
C ALA A 276 -7.71 13.24 34.27
N ARG A 277 -8.10 12.53 35.33
CA ARG A 277 -7.48 11.26 35.75
C ARG A 277 -8.52 10.30 36.32
N ALA A 278 -8.37 9.00 36.03
CA ALA A 278 -9.10 7.96 36.74
C ALA A 278 -8.48 7.74 38.12
N VAL A 279 -9.30 7.81 39.16
CA VAL A 279 -8.88 7.60 40.56
C VAL A 279 -9.93 6.72 41.24
N LEU A 280 -9.50 5.83 42.13
CA LEU A 280 -10.43 5.10 43.00
C LEU A 280 -10.81 6.00 44.16
N ASP A 281 -12.10 6.12 44.42
CA ASP A 281 -12.59 6.86 45.57
C ASP A 281 -12.15 6.14 46.87
N PRO A 282 -11.45 6.83 47.78
CA PRO A 282 -10.92 6.23 49.00
C PRO A 282 -12.00 5.71 49.98
N GLU A 283 -13.27 6.10 49.84
CA GLU A 283 -14.34 5.66 50.76
C GLU A 283 -15.01 4.35 50.33
N ASN A 284 -15.19 4.12 49.03
CA ASN A 284 -15.98 3.01 48.48
C ASN A 284 -15.26 2.22 47.37
N ASP A 285 -14.00 2.53 47.05
CA ASP A 285 -13.22 1.86 45.99
C ASP A 285 -13.87 1.92 44.61
N GLU A 286 -14.76 2.89 44.39
CA GLU A 286 -15.42 3.10 43.10
C GLU A 286 -14.53 3.93 42.15
N PRO A 287 -14.46 3.58 40.85
CA PRO A 287 -13.73 4.37 39.88
C PRO A 287 -14.42 5.72 39.63
N THR A 288 -13.72 6.81 39.90
CA THR A 288 -14.18 8.19 39.72
C THR A 288 -13.25 8.97 38.79
N LEU A 289 -13.80 9.99 38.15
CA LEU A 289 -13.04 10.87 37.26
C LEU A 289 -12.64 12.14 38.02
N LEU A 290 -11.35 12.27 38.35
CA LEU A 290 -10.78 13.49 38.90
C LEU A 290 -10.54 14.49 37.77
N VAL A 291 -11.15 15.68 37.82
CA VAL A 291 -11.03 16.70 36.77
C VAL A 291 -10.46 17.99 37.34
N SER A 292 -9.59 18.64 36.56
CA SER A 292 -9.10 20.01 36.80
C SER A 292 -9.70 20.93 35.75
N LEU A 293 -10.34 22.02 36.19
CA LEU A 293 -11.08 22.93 35.30
C LEU A 293 -10.50 24.34 35.26
N SER A 294 -10.80 25.06 34.17
CA SER A 294 -10.48 26.48 34.02
C SER A 294 -11.18 27.35 35.09
N PRO A 295 -10.59 28.47 35.52
CA PRO A 295 -11.21 29.37 36.50
C PRO A 295 -12.60 29.88 36.08
N ALA A 296 -12.81 30.08 34.78
CA ALA A 296 -14.10 30.49 34.23
C ALA A 296 -15.18 29.40 34.41
N SER A 297 -14.81 28.13 34.25
CA SER A 297 -15.72 27.00 34.47
C SER A 297 -15.96 26.73 35.94
N LEU A 298 -14.93 26.82 36.79
CA LEU A 298 -15.10 26.71 38.24
C LEU A 298 -16.12 27.72 38.77
N LYS A 299 -16.14 28.94 38.23
CA LYS A 299 -17.17 29.93 38.55
C LYS A 299 -18.57 29.49 38.09
N ARG A 300 -18.72 29.02 36.84
CA ARG A 300 -20.01 28.51 36.31
C ARG A 300 -20.55 27.35 37.14
N PHE A 301 -19.68 26.43 37.55
CA PHE A 301 -20.04 25.33 38.43
C PHE A 301 -20.46 25.81 39.83
N ALA A 302 -19.74 26.76 40.42
CA ALA A 302 -20.10 27.34 41.73
C ALA A 302 -21.45 28.08 41.67
N ASP A 303 -21.70 28.84 40.60
CA ASP A 303 -22.97 29.54 40.36
C ASP A 303 -24.12 28.53 40.18
N ALA A 304 -23.90 27.44 39.44
CA ALA A 304 -24.88 26.37 39.26
C ALA A 304 -25.21 25.61 40.56
N ALA A 305 -24.18 25.34 41.38
CA ALA A 305 -24.36 24.72 42.70
C ALA A 305 -25.12 25.66 43.66
N ALA A 306 -24.83 26.97 43.64
CA ALA A 306 -25.56 27.98 44.41
C ALA A 306 -27.02 28.13 43.96
N ALA A 307 -27.31 27.92 42.67
CA ALA A 307 -28.66 27.87 42.12
C ALA A 307 -29.43 26.58 42.47
N GLY A 308 -28.81 25.64 43.19
CA GLY A 308 -29.45 24.39 43.63
C GLY A 308 -29.36 23.23 42.64
N THR A 309 -28.53 23.34 41.60
CA THR A 309 -28.28 22.24 40.65
C THR A 309 -27.44 21.17 41.33
N ARG A 310 -27.97 19.95 41.46
CA ARG A 310 -27.28 18.82 42.10
C ARG A 310 -26.86 17.69 41.16
N GLN A 311 -27.40 17.68 39.94
CA GLN A 311 -27.09 16.68 38.93
C GLN A 311 -26.57 17.36 37.67
N ALA A 312 -25.50 16.81 37.14
CA ALA A 312 -24.99 17.13 35.82
C ALA A 312 -24.89 15.85 34.99
N VAL A 313 -24.74 16.02 33.69
CA VAL A 313 -24.55 14.93 32.76
C VAL A 313 -23.25 15.15 32.01
N LEU A 314 -22.46 14.08 31.96
CA LEU A 314 -21.27 14.01 31.13
C LEU A 314 -21.67 13.57 29.72
N ILE A 315 -21.35 14.42 28.75
CA ILE A 315 -21.72 14.23 27.35
C ILE A 315 -20.45 14.06 26.53
N LEU A 316 -20.39 12.99 25.75
CA LEU A 316 -19.35 12.74 24.76
C LEU A 316 -20.01 12.67 23.40
N ASP A 317 -19.56 13.50 22.46
CA ASP A 317 -20.04 13.49 21.07
C ASP A 317 -21.58 13.55 20.95
N ASN A 318 -22.20 14.39 21.81
CA ASN A 318 -23.66 14.62 21.91
C ASN A 318 -24.48 13.43 22.45
N ALA A 319 -23.83 12.40 22.99
CA ALA A 319 -24.45 11.31 23.73
C ALA A 319 -24.20 11.42 25.24
N VAL A 320 -25.20 11.07 26.03
CA VAL A 320 -25.05 11.00 27.50
C VAL A 320 -24.29 9.73 27.87
N ILE A 321 -23.11 9.90 28.48
CA ILE A 321 -22.27 8.78 28.95
C ILE A 321 -22.59 8.44 30.40
N ALA A 322 -22.72 9.46 31.25
CA ALA A 322 -23.03 9.25 32.66
C ALA A 322 -23.74 10.46 33.27
N ALA A 323 -24.66 10.20 34.18
CA ALA A 323 -25.13 11.21 35.13
C ALA A 323 -24.12 11.28 36.28
N VAL A 324 -23.71 12.49 36.63
CA VAL A 324 -22.72 12.74 37.68
C VAL A 324 -23.30 13.66 38.75
N ASP A 325 -23.04 13.33 40.00
CA ASP A 325 -23.46 14.16 41.12
C ASP A 325 -22.50 15.34 41.29
N LEU A 326 -23.06 16.54 41.42
CA LEU A 326 -22.28 17.75 41.65
C LEU A 326 -22.00 17.93 43.15
N PRO A 327 -20.76 18.21 43.56
CA PRO A 327 -20.46 18.45 44.96
C PRO A 327 -21.15 19.73 45.47
N ALA A 328 -21.64 19.69 46.71
CA ALA A 328 -22.38 20.80 47.31
C ALA A 328 -21.54 22.10 47.47
N ALA A 329 -20.21 21.98 47.51
CA ALA A 329 -19.29 23.10 47.48
C ALA A 329 -17.97 22.67 46.83
N ILE A 330 -17.56 23.37 45.77
CA ILE A 330 -16.26 23.13 45.11
C ILE A 330 -15.19 23.92 45.88
N LYS A 331 -14.30 23.19 46.55
CA LYS A 331 -13.17 23.75 47.31
C LYS A 331 -11.86 23.37 46.63
N GLY A 332 -11.29 24.29 45.85
CA GLY A 332 -10.03 24.08 45.14
C GLY A 332 -10.18 24.07 43.62
N GLU A 333 -9.11 23.69 42.93
CA GLU A 333 -9.03 23.66 41.45
C GLU A 333 -9.44 22.31 40.85
N THR A 334 -9.56 21.27 41.67
CA THR A 334 -9.88 19.90 41.28
C THR A 334 -11.07 19.34 42.07
N PHE A 335 -11.87 18.50 41.43
CA PHE A 335 -12.94 17.73 42.08
C PHE A 335 -13.20 16.41 41.35
N THR A 336 -13.78 15.45 42.06
CA THR A 336 -14.13 14.13 41.53
C THR A 336 -15.57 14.11 41.01
N LEU A 337 -15.76 13.39 39.91
CA LEU A 337 -17.07 13.08 39.33
C LEU A 337 -17.33 11.59 39.48
N SER A 338 -18.40 11.26 40.21
CA SER A 338 -18.87 9.89 40.41
C SER A 338 -20.08 9.65 39.51
N GLY A 339 -20.07 8.54 38.76
CA GLY A 339 -21.10 8.24 37.75
C GLY A 339 -21.30 6.74 37.49
N GLY A 340 -20.88 5.87 38.42
CA GLY A 340 -21.06 4.42 38.29
C GLY A 340 -20.27 3.80 37.13
N PHE A 341 -19.05 4.27 36.89
CA PHE A 341 -18.25 3.85 35.75
C PHE A 341 -17.62 2.46 35.94
N ALA A 342 -17.23 1.81 34.85
CA ALA A 342 -16.21 0.75 34.88
C ALA A 342 -14.80 1.37 34.84
N PHE A 343 -13.82 0.79 35.54
CA PHE A 343 -12.47 1.37 35.66
C PHE A 343 -11.80 1.62 34.29
N GLU A 344 -11.85 0.64 33.38
CA GLU A 344 -11.32 0.80 32.01
C GLU A 344 -12.03 1.91 31.21
N GLY A 345 -13.33 2.08 31.45
CA GLY A 345 -14.12 3.16 30.84
C GLY A 345 -13.68 4.54 31.32
N VAL A 346 -13.43 4.73 32.62
CA VAL A 346 -12.96 6.01 33.19
C VAL A 346 -11.56 6.37 32.69
N ASP A 347 -10.65 5.39 32.62
CA ASP A 347 -9.29 5.64 32.17
C ASP A 347 -9.25 6.11 30.71
N ASN A 348 -10.00 5.43 29.83
CA ASN A 348 -10.14 5.83 28.43
C ASN A 348 -10.80 7.22 28.29
N LEU A 349 -11.84 7.49 29.08
CA LEU A 349 -12.51 8.79 29.11
C LEU A 349 -11.58 9.91 29.61
N ALA A 350 -10.79 9.66 30.65
CA ALA A 350 -9.80 10.61 31.16
C ALA A 350 -8.71 10.90 30.11
N ALA A 351 -8.24 9.86 29.41
CA ALA A 351 -7.27 10.00 28.34
C ALA A 351 -7.83 10.79 27.15
N LEU A 352 -9.09 10.55 26.74
CA LEU A 352 -9.77 11.34 25.71
C LEU A 352 -9.93 12.81 26.14
N ALA A 353 -10.28 13.05 27.41
CA ALA A 353 -10.38 14.39 27.97
C ALA A 353 -9.04 15.14 27.98
N ARG A 354 -7.91 14.48 28.21
CA ARG A 354 -6.57 15.11 28.07
C ARG A 354 -6.16 15.28 26.61
N ALA A 355 -6.53 14.32 25.76
CA ALA A 355 -6.22 14.33 24.34
C ALA A 355 -6.98 15.38 23.53
N GLY A 356 -8.13 15.84 24.03
CA GLY A 356 -8.99 16.80 23.34
C GLY A 356 -9.71 16.22 22.11
N PRO A 357 -10.57 17.04 21.48
CA PRO A 357 -11.42 16.60 20.39
C PRO A 357 -10.63 16.60 19.08
N LEU A 358 -11.02 15.74 18.15
CA LEU A 358 -10.55 15.78 16.78
C LEU A 358 -11.10 17.02 16.07
N PRO A 359 -10.30 17.69 15.22
CA PRO A 359 -10.78 18.82 14.41
C PRO A 359 -11.95 18.48 13.48
N SER A 360 -12.06 17.21 13.07
CA SER A 360 -13.09 16.72 12.16
C SER A 360 -13.38 15.23 12.44
N PRO A 361 -14.62 14.75 12.27
CA PRO A 361 -14.94 13.33 12.38
C PRO A 361 -14.18 12.52 11.33
N LEU A 362 -13.75 11.32 11.75
CA LEU A 362 -12.99 10.40 10.92
C LEU A 362 -13.78 9.11 10.74
N THR A 363 -13.64 8.50 9.56
CA THR A 363 -14.17 7.16 9.29
C THR A 363 -13.02 6.23 8.96
N ILE A 364 -13.06 5.01 9.49
CA ILE A 364 -12.05 3.98 9.18
C ILE A 364 -12.35 3.40 7.80
N VAL A 365 -11.48 3.69 6.84
CA VAL A 365 -11.59 3.26 5.44
C VAL A 365 -10.94 1.89 5.23
N GLU A 366 -9.84 1.63 5.94
CA GLU A 366 -9.10 0.38 5.88
C GLU A 366 -8.51 0.09 7.26
N GLN A 367 -8.59 -1.16 7.72
CA GLN A 367 -7.90 -1.62 8.91
C GLN A 367 -7.21 -2.95 8.61
N ARG A 368 -5.93 -3.05 8.96
CA ARG A 368 -5.17 -4.29 8.93
C ARG A 368 -4.49 -4.49 10.28
N THR A 369 -4.84 -5.57 10.96
CA THR A 369 -4.23 -5.98 12.22
C THR A 369 -3.53 -7.32 12.00
N VAL A 370 -2.26 -7.41 12.35
CA VAL A 370 -1.43 -8.61 12.22
C VAL A 370 -0.85 -8.94 13.58
N ALA A 371 -1.09 -10.15 14.08
CA ALA A 371 -0.52 -10.60 15.34
C ALA A 371 1.03 -10.70 15.23
N PRO A 372 1.79 -10.28 16.26
CA PRO A 372 3.27 -10.31 16.22
C PRO A 372 3.87 -11.66 15.83
N GLY A 373 3.24 -12.76 16.28
CA GLY A 373 3.69 -14.11 15.92
C GLY A 373 3.58 -14.42 14.43
N LEU A 374 2.58 -13.89 13.72
CA LEU A 374 2.43 -14.13 12.27
C LEU A 374 3.47 -13.35 11.47
N GLY A 375 3.81 -12.14 11.90
CA GLY A 375 4.87 -11.33 11.31
C GLY A 375 6.23 -12.02 11.41
N ALA A 376 6.61 -12.49 12.60
CA ALA A 376 7.85 -13.22 12.82
C ALA A 376 7.94 -14.51 11.98
N ASP A 377 6.88 -15.34 11.97
CA ASP A 377 6.82 -16.55 11.16
C ASP A 377 7.00 -16.23 9.65
N SER A 378 6.36 -15.15 9.18
CA SER A 378 6.44 -14.72 7.78
C SER A 378 7.81 -14.13 7.43
N MET A 379 8.46 -13.45 8.37
CA MET A 379 9.82 -12.93 8.21
C MET A 379 10.83 -14.08 8.10
N ASP A 380 10.72 -15.09 8.96
CA ASP A 380 11.60 -16.27 8.96
C ASP A 380 11.43 -17.08 7.67
N ALA A 381 10.19 -17.32 7.24
CA ALA A 381 9.88 -17.96 5.96
C ALA A 381 10.43 -17.15 4.78
N GLY A 382 10.22 -15.82 4.79
CA GLY A 382 10.76 -14.91 3.79
C GLY A 382 12.28 -14.98 3.69
N LEU A 383 13.00 -14.93 4.82
CA LEU A 383 14.46 -15.01 4.88
C LEU A 383 14.97 -16.37 4.38
N LEU A 384 14.34 -17.46 4.83
CA LEU A 384 14.69 -18.82 4.42
C LEU A 384 14.54 -18.98 2.90
N SER A 385 13.44 -18.48 2.33
CA SER A 385 13.20 -18.50 0.88
C SER A 385 14.24 -17.71 0.10
N ALA A 386 14.67 -16.55 0.60
CA ALA A 386 15.70 -15.74 -0.02
C ALA A 386 17.07 -16.43 0.01
N ILE A 387 17.44 -17.06 1.12
CA ILE A 387 18.69 -17.84 1.23
C ILE A 387 18.68 -19.01 0.24
N PHE A 388 17.59 -19.79 0.18
CA PHE A 388 17.45 -20.87 -0.79
C PHE A 388 17.52 -20.37 -2.23
N ALA A 389 16.87 -19.25 -2.55
CA ALA A 389 16.93 -18.63 -3.86
C ALA A 389 18.36 -18.25 -4.25
N ILE A 390 19.11 -17.58 -3.36
CA ILE A 390 20.50 -17.18 -3.59
C ILE A 390 21.39 -18.40 -3.84
N ILE A 391 21.30 -19.42 -2.98
CA ILE A 391 22.12 -20.64 -3.10
C ILE A 391 21.77 -21.37 -4.40
N ALA A 392 20.50 -21.60 -4.69
CA ALA A 392 20.07 -22.34 -5.88
C ALA A 392 20.46 -21.61 -7.17
N VAL A 393 20.28 -20.28 -7.23
CA VAL A 393 20.71 -19.47 -8.38
C VAL A 393 22.23 -19.44 -8.52
N ALA A 394 22.98 -19.32 -7.41
CA ALA A 394 24.44 -19.35 -7.44
C ALA A 394 24.97 -20.70 -7.95
N LEU A 395 24.41 -21.82 -7.45
CA LEU A 395 24.75 -23.17 -7.91
C LEU A 395 24.44 -23.34 -9.40
N PHE A 396 23.28 -22.87 -9.86
CA PHE A 396 22.93 -22.87 -11.28
C PHE A 396 23.94 -22.08 -12.12
N MET A 397 24.31 -20.88 -11.68
CA MET A 397 25.29 -20.05 -12.38
C MET A 397 26.68 -20.67 -12.44
N ILE A 398 27.17 -21.19 -11.33
CA ILE A 398 28.46 -21.88 -11.27
C ILE A 398 28.43 -23.13 -12.18
N GLY A 399 27.31 -23.87 -12.20
CA GLY A 399 27.12 -25.02 -13.08
C GLY A 399 27.23 -24.67 -14.57
N PHE A 400 26.50 -23.65 -15.03
CA PHE A 400 26.43 -23.29 -16.46
C PHE A 400 27.59 -22.40 -16.94
N PHE A 401 28.16 -21.57 -16.06
CA PHE A 401 29.16 -20.55 -16.42
C PHE A 401 30.53 -20.73 -15.73
N GLY A 402 30.68 -21.71 -14.84
CA GLY A 402 31.95 -21.99 -14.16
C GLY A 402 32.43 -20.80 -13.35
N VAL A 403 33.69 -20.37 -13.58
CA VAL A 403 34.30 -19.22 -12.88
C VAL A 403 33.54 -17.92 -13.12
N LEU A 404 33.02 -17.69 -14.33
CA LEU A 404 32.17 -16.53 -14.61
C LEU A 404 30.88 -16.58 -13.78
N GLY A 405 30.33 -17.78 -13.57
CA GLY A 405 29.19 -18.00 -12.68
C GLY A 405 29.49 -17.69 -11.21
N ALA A 406 30.69 -18.05 -10.74
CA ALA A 406 31.14 -17.70 -9.40
C ALA A 406 31.29 -16.17 -9.23
N ILE A 407 31.84 -15.48 -10.24
CA ILE A 407 31.94 -14.02 -10.26
C ILE A 407 30.56 -13.36 -10.22
N ALA A 408 29.62 -13.86 -11.03
CA ALA A 408 28.23 -13.38 -11.01
C ALA A 408 27.56 -13.62 -9.64
N SER A 409 27.87 -14.72 -8.96
CA SER A 409 27.34 -15.02 -7.63
C SER A 409 27.89 -14.06 -6.56
N VAL A 410 29.18 -13.70 -6.63
CA VAL A 410 29.77 -12.66 -5.76
C VAL A 410 29.11 -11.29 -6.04
N ALA A 411 28.89 -10.97 -7.32
CA ALA A 411 28.21 -9.75 -7.72
C ALA A 411 26.74 -9.71 -7.26
N LEU A 412 26.06 -10.85 -7.24
CA LEU A 412 24.70 -11.00 -6.70
C LEU A 412 24.65 -10.67 -5.20
N VAL A 413 25.57 -11.21 -4.40
CA VAL A 413 25.61 -10.92 -2.95
C VAL A 413 25.89 -9.44 -2.69
N ALA A 414 26.83 -8.84 -3.44
CA ALA A 414 27.07 -7.40 -3.38
C ALA A 414 25.85 -6.59 -3.81
N ASN A 415 25.11 -7.04 -4.82
CA ASN A 415 23.88 -6.39 -5.26
C ASN A 415 22.82 -6.38 -4.16
N LEU A 416 22.63 -7.52 -3.48
CA LEU A 416 21.66 -7.64 -2.40
C LEU A 416 22.01 -6.69 -1.23
N ALA A 417 23.29 -6.61 -0.86
CA ALA A 417 23.75 -5.67 0.16
C ALA A 417 23.44 -4.20 -0.24
N LEU A 418 23.63 -3.84 -1.51
CA LEU A 418 23.30 -2.50 -2.02
C LEU A 418 21.78 -2.22 -2.03
N VAL A 419 20.94 -3.22 -2.30
CA VAL A 419 19.48 -3.06 -2.23
C VAL A 419 19.06 -2.80 -0.78
N LEU A 420 19.53 -3.64 0.15
CA LEU A 420 19.20 -3.51 1.57
C LEU A 420 19.71 -2.20 2.16
N SER A 421 20.93 -1.77 1.80
CA SER A 421 21.47 -0.50 2.26
C SER A 421 20.66 0.69 1.76
N LEU A 422 20.22 0.68 0.51
CA LEU A 422 19.40 1.76 -0.04
C LEU A 422 18.01 1.81 0.58
N LEU A 423 17.39 0.66 0.88
CA LEU A 423 16.12 0.62 1.61
C LEU A 423 16.27 1.24 3.00
N ALA A 424 17.31 0.85 3.75
CA ALA A 424 17.59 1.41 5.07
C ALA A 424 17.90 2.91 5.04
N LEU A 425 18.76 3.36 4.10
CA LEU A 425 19.12 4.77 3.95
C LEU A 425 17.95 5.67 3.56
N LEU A 426 17.03 5.16 2.73
CA LEU A 426 15.83 5.88 2.30
C LEU A 426 14.68 5.76 3.31
N GLY A 427 14.81 4.94 4.35
CA GLY A 427 13.74 4.68 5.33
C GLY A 427 12.51 4.00 4.73
N ILE A 428 12.69 3.24 3.64
CA ILE A 428 11.59 2.53 2.98
C ILE A 428 11.36 1.21 3.72
N PRO A 429 10.17 0.99 4.31
CA PRO A 429 9.90 -0.23 5.06
C PRO A 429 9.90 -1.45 4.14
N LEU A 430 10.57 -2.52 4.58
CA LEU A 430 10.53 -3.80 3.91
C LEU A 430 9.20 -4.49 4.27
N THR A 431 8.39 -4.84 3.27
CA THR A 431 7.12 -5.55 3.43
C THR A 431 7.22 -6.98 2.91
N LEU A 432 6.20 -7.82 3.14
CA LEU A 432 6.17 -9.17 2.57
C LEU A 432 6.24 -9.17 1.03
N PRO A 433 5.43 -8.37 0.31
CA PRO A 433 5.65 -8.14 -1.12
C PRO A 433 7.04 -7.58 -1.42
N GLY A 434 7.60 -6.70 -0.57
CA GLY A 434 8.98 -6.22 -0.69
C GLY A 434 10.02 -7.34 -0.71
N ILE A 435 9.90 -8.36 0.17
CA ILE A 435 10.75 -9.56 0.14
C ILE A 435 10.60 -10.29 -1.19
N ALA A 436 9.38 -10.42 -1.71
CA ALA A 436 9.17 -11.03 -3.02
C ALA A 436 9.87 -10.24 -4.15
N GLY A 437 9.87 -8.91 -4.08
CA GLY A 437 10.63 -8.03 -4.98
C GLY A 437 12.15 -8.21 -4.86
N LEU A 438 12.65 -8.46 -3.65
CA LEU A 438 14.05 -8.78 -3.39
C LEU A 438 14.44 -10.14 -3.98
N VAL A 439 13.61 -11.17 -3.81
CA VAL A 439 13.84 -12.49 -4.41
C VAL A 439 13.73 -12.45 -5.93
N LEU A 440 12.80 -11.66 -6.49
CA LEU A 440 12.75 -11.42 -7.92
C LEU A 440 14.03 -10.73 -8.42
N THR A 441 14.54 -9.76 -7.66
CA THR A 441 15.82 -9.10 -7.95
C THR A 441 16.95 -10.11 -8.01
N VAL A 442 16.99 -11.15 -7.15
CA VAL A 442 18.01 -12.22 -7.23
C VAL A 442 18.03 -12.88 -8.62
N GLY A 443 16.85 -13.23 -9.16
CA GLY A 443 16.74 -13.79 -10.51
C GLY A 443 17.16 -12.82 -11.62
N MET A 444 16.69 -11.58 -11.54
CA MET A 444 16.96 -10.54 -12.55
C MET A 444 18.40 -10.01 -12.52
N SER A 445 19.05 -9.97 -11.36
CA SER A 445 20.45 -9.54 -11.22
C SER A 445 21.41 -10.44 -11.97
N VAL A 446 21.06 -11.72 -12.03
CA VAL A 446 21.85 -12.73 -12.70
C VAL A 446 21.54 -12.79 -14.20
N ASP A 447 20.32 -12.47 -14.64
CA ASP A 447 19.95 -12.34 -16.08
C ASP A 447 20.94 -11.43 -16.84
N ALA A 448 21.22 -10.24 -16.31
CA ALA A 448 22.17 -9.32 -16.93
C ALA A 448 23.56 -9.98 -17.14
N ASN A 449 24.03 -10.76 -16.17
CA ASN A 449 25.28 -11.51 -16.27
C ASN A 449 25.20 -12.64 -17.31
N VAL A 450 24.10 -13.40 -17.34
CA VAL A 450 23.83 -14.45 -18.34
C VAL A 450 23.92 -13.89 -19.75
N LEU A 451 23.27 -12.76 -20.04
CA LEU A 451 23.38 -12.09 -21.34
C LEU A 451 24.83 -11.73 -21.67
N ILE A 452 25.53 -11.08 -20.75
CA ILE A 452 26.90 -10.65 -20.97
C ILE A 452 27.79 -11.85 -21.32
N TYR A 453 27.62 -12.96 -20.60
CA TYR A 453 28.44 -14.16 -20.77
C TYR A 453 28.08 -14.96 -22.03
N GLU A 454 26.81 -15.04 -22.41
CA GLU A 454 26.43 -15.63 -23.70
C GLU A 454 26.97 -14.77 -24.86
N ARG A 455 26.88 -13.44 -24.77
CA ARG A 455 27.46 -12.56 -25.79
C ARG A 455 28.98 -12.67 -25.86
N LEU A 456 29.64 -12.82 -24.72
CA LEU A 456 31.07 -13.09 -24.64
C LEU A 456 31.43 -14.37 -25.39
N ARG A 457 30.68 -15.45 -25.17
CA ARG A 457 30.86 -16.74 -25.85
C ARG A 457 30.63 -16.63 -27.36
N ASP A 458 29.64 -15.86 -27.80
CA ASP A 458 29.38 -15.61 -29.22
C ASP A 458 30.55 -14.92 -29.93
N GLU A 459 31.14 -13.90 -29.31
CA GLU A 459 32.29 -13.19 -29.89
C GLU A 459 33.54 -14.08 -29.93
N MET A 460 33.73 -14.93 -28.92
CA MET A 460 34.81 -15.92 -28.91
C MET A 460 34.63 -16.97 -30.02
N LYS A 461 33.40 -17.45 -30.25
CA LYS A 461 33.08 -18.36 -31.37
C LYS A 461 33.36 -17.71 -32.73
N ALA A 462 33.18 -16.39 -32.83
CA ALA A 462 33.55 -15.62 -34.01
C ALA A 462 35.07 -15.37 -34.16
N GLY A 463 35.90 -15.93 -33.27
CA GLY A 463 37.37 -15.88 -33.34
C GLY A 463 38.01 -14.71 -32.57
N ALA A 464 37.24 -13.93 -31.81
CA ALA A 464 37.80 -12.85 -31.01
C ALA A 464 38.54 -13.39 -29.77
N ARG A 465 39.64 -12.74 -29.39
CA ARG A 465 40.36 -13.09 -28.14
C ARG A 465 39.49 -12.79 -26.93
N PHE A 466 39.72 -13.49 -25.81
CA PHE A 466 38.91 -13.33 -24.60
C PHE A 466 38.80 -11.88 -24.12
N ALA A 467 39.93 -11.19 -23.97
CA ALA A 467 39.98 -9.79 -23.52
C ALA A 467 39.25 -8.80 -24.45
N GLU A 468 39.24 -9.06 -25.75
CA GLU A 468 38.51 -8.26 -26.73
C GLU A 468 37.01 -8.59 -26.68
N SER A 469 36.69 -9.86 -26.53
CA SER A 469 35.33 -10.36 -26.34
C SER A 469 34.69 -9.76 -25.09
N VAL A 470 35.43 -9.60 -23.99
CA VAL A 470 34.95 -8.93 -22.75
C VAL A 470 34.51 -7.50 -23.07
N ARG A 471 35.38 -6.68 -23.66
CA ARG A 471 35.02 -5.29 -24.02
C ARG A 471 33.82 -5.21 -24.96
N ARG A 472 33.79 -6.04 -26.01
CA ARG A 472 32.72 -6.06 -27.00
C ARG A 472 31.40 -6.60 -26.44
N GLY A 473 31.46 -7.62 -25.57
CA GLY A 473 30.33 -8.28 -24.94
C GLY A 473 29.60 -7.35 -23.98
N PHE A 474 30.31 -6.79 -23.00
CA PHE A 474 29.74 -5.85 -22.04
C PHE A 474 29.15 -4.60 -22.72
N GLY A 475 29.83 -4.03 -23.72
CA GLY A 475 29.35 -2.82 -24.41
C GLY A 475 28.06 -3.04 -25.22
N ARG A 476 27.90 -4.20 -25.88
CA ARG A 476 26.67 -4.54 -26.61
C ARG A 476 25.54 -4.97 -25.68
N ALA A 477 25.84 -5.79 -24.69
CA ALA A 477 24.89 -6.24 -23.69
C ALA A 477 24.26 -5.05 -22.94
N PHE A 478 25.04 -4.02 -22.61
CA PHE A 478 24.55 -2.85 -21.87
C PHE A 478 23.35 -2.17 -22.50
N ARG A 479 23.35 -1.97 -23.83
CA ARG A 479 22.22 -1.34 -24.52
C ARG A 479 20.94 -2.16 -24.38
N THR A 480 21.06 -3.48 -24.48
CA THR A 480 19.91 -4.40 -24.39
C THR A 480 19.36 -4.44 -22.97
N VAL A 481 20.21 -4.58 -21.95
CA VAL A 481 19.77 -4.62 -20.55
C VAL A 481 19.18 -3.28 -20.12
N ARG A 482 19.80 -2.16 -20.50
CA ARG A 482 19.27 -0.82 -20.20
C ARG A 482 17.89 -0.61 -20.83
N ASP A 483 17.72 -0.99 -22.10
CA ASP A 483 16.42 -0.81 -22.78
C ASP A 483 15.32 -1.64 -22.07
N ALA A 484 15.64 -2.85 -21.58
CA ALA A 484 14.71 -3.65 -20.77
C ALA A 484 14.46 -3.05 -19.36
N ALA A 485 15.51 -2.56 -18.71
CA ALA A 485 15.40 -1.93 -17.39
C ALA A 485 14.53 -0.66 -17.43
N ILE A 486 14.55 0.10 -18.52
CA ILE A 486 13.70 1.29 -18.69
C ILE A 486 12.21 0.90 -18.70
N VAL A 487 11.86 -0.21 -19.34
CA VAL A 487 10.47 -0.71 -19.36
C VAL A 487 10.03 -1.12 -17.95
N MET A 488 10.85 -1.92 -17.27
CA MET A 488 10.56 -2.36 -15.91
C MET A 488 10.49 -1.17 -14.94
N LEU A 489 11.35 -0.16 -15.13
CA LEU A 489 11.32 1.09 -14.38
C LEU A 489 10.02 1.86 -14.62
N ALA A 490 9.57 1.98 -15.87
CA ALA A 490 8.32 2.66 -16.18
C ALA A 490 7.11 1.99 -15.51
N ALA A 491 7.02 0.66 -15.59
CA ALA A 491 5.98 -0.10 -14.89
C ALA A 491 6.08 0.07 -13.36
N GLY A 492 7.30 -0.03 -12.80
CA GLY A 492 7.54 0.17 -11.38
C GLY A 492 7.14 1.55 -10.88
N LEU A 493 7.46 2.62 -11.63
CA LEU A 493 7.09 3.99 -11.27
C LEU A 493 5.57 4.19 -11.30
N ILE A 494 4.87 3.60 -12.27
CA ILE A 494 3.40 3.64 -12.33
C ILE A 494 2.78 2.94 -11.12
N VAL A 495 3.30 1.76 -10.74
CA VAL A 495 2.86 1.05 -9.53
C VAL A 495 3.16 1.87 -8.28
N LEU A 496 4.35 2.46 -8.17
CA LEU A 496 4.76 3.28 -7.04
C LEU A 496 3.86 4.51 -6.85
N GLU A 497 3.39 5.10 -7.95
CA GLU A 497 2.55 6.29 -7.94
C GLU A 497 1.06 5.99 -7.73
N LEU A 498 0.53 4.89 -8.28
CA LEU A 498 -0.90 4.58 -8.23
C LEU A 498 -1.31 3.63 -7.10
N MET A 499 -0.43 2.73 -6.67
CA MET A 499 -0.73 1.74 -5.62
C MET A 499 -0.29 2.22 -4.24
N THR A 500 -0.97 1.73 -3.20
CA THR A 500 -0.73 2.07 -1.79
C THR A 500 -0.24 0.84 -1.00
N GLY A 501 0.13 1.07 0.28
CA GLY A 501 0.47 0.02 1.22
C GLY A 501 1.63 -0.90 0.79
N ALA A 502 1.44 -2.21 0.98
CA ALA A 502 2.48 -3.21 0.80
C ALA A 502 3.02 -3.31 -0.65
N VAL A 503 2.19 -3.03 -1.65
CA VAL A 503 2.56 -3.09 -3.07
C VAL A 503 3.42 -1.90 -3.50
N ARG A 504 3.25 -0.73 -2.86
CA ARG A 504 4.16 0.40 -3.02
C ARG A 504 5.58 0.03 -2.55
N GLY A 505 5.70 -0.69 -1.44
CA GLY A 505 6.96 -1.24 -0.93
C GLY A 505 7.63 -2.19 -1.93
N PHE A 506 6.86 -3.13 -2.50
CA PHE A 506 7.34 -4.00 -3.59
C PHE A 506 7.92 -3.22 -4.78
N ALA A 507 7.19 -2.22 -5.27
CA ALA A 507 7.65 -1.40 -6.40
C ALA A 507 8.95 -0.66 -6.08
N ALA A 508 9.07 -0.11 -4.87
CA ALA A 508 10.29 0.55 -4.41
C ALA A 508 11.49 -0.42 -4.38
N THR A 509 11.33 -1.61 -3.80
CA THR A 509 12.37 -2.63 -3.78
C THR A 509 12.79 -3.06 -5.19
N MET A 510 11.82 -3.25 -6.10
CA MET A 510 12.10 -3.59 -7.49
C MET A 510 12.88 -2.48 -8.21
N ILE A 511 12.47 -1.21 -8.07
CA ILE A 511 13.14 -0.07 -8.70
C ILE A 511 14.58 0.05 -8.22
N ILE A 512 14.81 -0.02 -6.90
CA ILE A 512 16.15 -0.02 -6.32
C ILE A 512 16.97 -1.18 -6.88
N GLY A 513 16.38 -2.38 -6.90
CA GLY A 513 16.99 -3.60 -7.46
C GLY A 513 17.39 -3.46 -8.93
N LEU A 514 16.61 -2.77 -9.76
CA LEU A 514 16.95 -2.49 -11.17
C LEU A 514 18.22 -1.63 -11.27
N PHE A 515 18.31 -0.54 -10.50
CA PHE A 515 19.48 0.35 -10.52
C PHE A 515 20.73 -0.32 -9.97
N THR A 516 20.63 -1.00 -8.83
CA THR A 516 21.78 -1.71 -8.24
C THR A 516 22.23 -2.86 -9.15
N THR A 517 21.31 -3.53 -9.85
CA THR A 517 21.64 -4.58 -10.82
C THR A 517 22.47 -4.03 -11.99
N LEU A 518 22.13 -2.85 -12.52
CA LEU A 518 22.93 -2.22 -13.58
C LEU A 518 24.35 -1.92 -13.10
N PHE A 519 24.51 -1.43 -11.87
CA PHE A 519 25.83 -1.23 -11.27
C PHE A 519 26.56 -2.55 -11.05
N SER A 520 25.92 -3.52 -10.41
CA SER A 520 26.51 -4.81 -10.08
C SER A 520 26.96 -5.57 -11.34
N ALA A 521 26.11 -5.68 -12.36
CA ALA A 521 26.41 -6.44 -13.57
C ALA A 521 27.44 -5.74 -14.48
N PHE A 522 27.36 -4.42 -14.69
CA PHE A 522 28.20 -3.74 -15.69
C PHE A 522 29.44 -3.05 -15.11
N VAL A 523 29.45 -2.76 -13.82
CA VAL A 523 30.57 -2.09 -13.15
C VAL A 523 31.32 -3.08 -12.28
N PHE A 524 30.66 -3.71 -11.30
CA PHE A 524 31.34 -4.56 -10.32
C PHE A 524 31.74 -5.94 -10.89
N SER A 525 30.80 -6.66 -11.49
CA SER A 525 31.03 -7.96 -12.15
C SER A 525 32.08 -7.81 -13.27
N ARG A 526 32.02 -6.73 -14.05
CA ARG A 526 33.05 -6.41 -15.05
C ARG A 526 34.43 -6.25 -14.41
N TRP A 527 34.53 -5.48 -13.34
CA TRP A 527 35.78 -5.26 -12.62
C TRP A 527 36.34 -6.58 -12.07
N LEU A 528 35.51 -7.45 -11.51
CA LEU A 528 35.90 -8.78 -11.05
C LEU A 528 36.41 -9.67 -12.20
N VAL A 529 35.76 -9.66 -13.36
CA VAL A 529 36.22 -10.39 -14.55
C VAL A 529 37.58 -9.87 -15.01
N GLU A 530 37.76 -8.56 -15.10
CA GLU A 530 39.03 -7.95 -15.52
C GLU A 530 40.16 -8.26 -14.52
N LEU A 531 39.88 -8.20 -13.22
CA LEU A 531 40.80 -8.57 -12.14
C LEU A 531 41.19 -10.06 -12.22
N TRP A 532 40.21 -10.95 -12.42
CA TRP A 532 40.45 -12.38 -12.56
C TRP A 532 41.37 -12.70 -13.74
N VAL A 533 41.15 -12.07 -14.90
CA VAL A 533 42.01 -12.24 -16.08
C VAL A 533 43.43 -11.74 -15.81
N ALA A 534 43.56 -10.61 -15.12
CA ALA A 534 44.85 -10.04 -14.79
C ALA A 534 45.67 -10.94 -13.84
N VAL A 535 45.03 -11.50 -12.81
CA VAL A 535 45.68 -12.36 -11.83
C VAL A 535 46.04 -13.73 -12.41
N THR A 536 45.16 -14.32 -13.21
CA THR A 536 45.36 -15.69 -13.73
C THR A 536 46.14 -15.76 -15.03
N GLY A 537 46.36 -14.63 -15.71
CA GLY A 537 47.07 -14.59 -17.00
C GLY A 537 46.37 -15.40 -18.11
N THR A 538 45.06 -15.69 -17.97
CA THR A 538 44.25 -16.45 -18.93
C THR A 538 43.98 -15.62 -20.19
N GLY A 539 45.05 -15.39 -20.97
CA GLY A 539 45.01 -14.62 -22.21
C GLY A 539 44.57 -15.38 -23.45
N ARG A 540 44.26 -16.69 -23.36
CA ARG A 540 44.01 -17.52 -24.55
C ARG A 540 42.67 -18.23 -24.62
N GLU A 541 42.22 -19.00 -23.63
CA GLU A 541 40.95 -19.75 -23.76
C GLU A 541 40.24 -19.92 -22.42
N LEU A 542 38.92 -19.68 -22.37
CA LEU A 542 38.09 -20.09 -21.24
C LEU A 542 38.15 -21.63 -21.19
N ARG A 543 38.65 -22.22 -20.09
CA ARG A 543 38.55 -23.68 -19.93
C ARG A 543 37.08 -24.07 -20.05
N ALA A 544 36.78 -25.01 -20.95
CA ALA A 544 35.42 -25.47 -21.18
C ALA A 544 34.80 -25.97 -19.86
N GLY A 545 33.76 -25.26 -19.38
CA GLY A 545 32.95 -25.72 -18.25
C GLY A 545 32.06 -26.90 -18.65
N LEU A 546 31.36 -27.50 -17.68
CA LEU A 546 30.38 -28.56 -17.94
C LEU A 546 29.24 -28.01 -18.82
N ARG A 547 29.33 -28.27 -20.13
CA ARG A 547 28.28 -28.18 -21.16
C ARG A 547 27.94 -26.81 -21.80
N THR A 548 28.97 -26.08 -22.25
CA THR A 548 28.92 -24.99 -23.24
C THR A 548 28.48 -25.39 -24.67
N ARG A 549 27.60 -26.39 -24.86
CA ARG A 549 27.15 -26.85 -26.20
C ARG A 549 25.71 -27.38 -26.28
N VAL A 550 24.91 -27.29 -25.22
CA VAL A 550 23.54 -27.87 -25.24
C VAL A 550 22.68 -27.16 -26.28
N PHE A 551 22.74 -25.82 -26.34
CA PHE A 551 21.95 -25.02 -27.29
C PHE A 551 22.64 -24.81 -28.65
N ASP A 552 23.97 -24.94 -28.72
CA ASP A 552 24.75 -24.72 -29.96
C ASP A 552 24.41 -25.69 -31.10
N ARG A 553 23.83 -26.85 -30.78
CA ARG A 553 23.44 -27.89 -31.75
C ARG A 553 21.95 -27.92 -32.04
N ILE A 554 21.17 -27.05 -31.41
CA ILE A 554 19.72 -27.03 -31.53
C ILE A 554 19.36 -26.07 -32.68
N HIS A 555 18.87 -26.65 -33.77
CA HIS A 555 18.31 -25.91 -34.91
C HIS A 555 16.83 -26.27 -35.04
N LEU A 556 15.99 -25.57 -34.28
CA LEU A 556 14.55 -25.78 -34.31
C LEU A 556 13.90 -24.89 -35.35
N HIS A 557 12.97 -25.46 -36.12
CA HIS A 557 12.18 -24.74 -37.11
C HIS A 557 10.88 -24.22 -36.50
N PHE A 558 10.95 -23.21 -35.63
CA PHE A 558 9.80 -22.64 -34.92
C PHE A 558 8.71 -22.15 -35.90
N MET A 559 9.11 -21.54 -37.02
CA MET A 559 8.21 -20.95 -38.00
C MET A 559 7.48 -21.98 -38.87
N SER A 560 7.88 -23.26 -38.83
CA SER A 560 7.21 -24.33 -39.57
C SER A 560 5.84 -24.67 -38.96
N LEU A 561 5.77 -24.74 -37.63
CA LEU A 561 4.55 -25.05 -36.87
C LEU A 561 3.79 -23.79 -36.43
N ARG A 562 4.22 -22.60 -36.85
CA ARG A 562 3.69 -21.32 -36.35
C ARG A 562 2.18 -21.21 -36.42
N ARG A 563 1.54 -21.72 -37.48
CA ARG A 563 0.08 -21.61 -37.66
C ARG A 563 -0.68 -22.45 -36.64
N GLN A 564 -0.18 -23.64 -36.34
CA GLN A 564 -0.77 -24.54 -35.36
C GLN A 564 -0.53 -24.00 -33.95
N VAL A 565 0.72 -23.67 -33.60
CA VAL A 565 1.06 -23.21 -32.25
C VAL A 565 0.41 -21.86 -31.94
N PHE A 566 0.48 -20.89 -32.85
CA PHE A 566 -0.14 -19.58 -32.65
C PHE A 566 -1.67 -19.69 -32.55
N GLY A 567 -2.30 -20.53 -33.39
CA GLY A 567 -3.74 -20.78 -33.32
C GLY A 567 -4.15 -21.44 -32.00
N THR A 568 -3.45 -22.48 -31.57
CA THR A 568 -3.72 -23.17 -30.30
C THR A 568 -3.53 -22.23 -29.11
N LEU A 569 -2.44 -21.46 -29.06
CA LEU A 569 -2.18 -20.49 -27.99
C LEU A 569 -3.24 -19.38 -27.96
N ALA A 570 -3.68 -18.89 -29.13
CA ALA A 570 -4.79 -17.94 -29.21
C ALA A 570 -6.11 -18.54 -28.70
N VAL A 571 -6.40 -19.80 -29.00
CA VAL A 571 -7.58 -20.51 -28.47
C VAL A 571 -7.49 -20.67 -26.97
N ILE A 572 -6.34 -21.11 -26.42
CA ILE A 572 -6.17 -21.27 -24.98
C ILE A 572 -6.32 -19.90 -24.29
N ALA A 573 -5.70 -18.84 -24.80
CA ALA A 573 -5.87 -17.49 -24.24
C ALA A 573 -7.33 -17.03 -24.31
N PHE A 574 -8.04 -17.27 -25.41
CA PHE A 574 -9.46 -16.94 -25.53
C PHE A 574 -10.32 -17.73 -24.53
N VAL A 575 -10.10 -19.04 -24.40
CA VAL A 575 -10.82 -19.90 -23.45
C VAL A 575 -10.53 -19.46 -22.01
N SER A 576 -9.28 -19.15 -21.67
CA SER A 576 -8.89 -18.63 -20.36
C SER A 576 -9.57 -17.30 -20.04
N PHE A 577 -9.59 -16.38 -21.01
CA PHE A 577 -10.28 -15.09 -20.84
C PHE A 577 -11.80 -15.25 -20.74
N ALA A 578 -12.39 -16.12 -21.56
CA ALA A 578 -13.81 -16.43 -21.52
C ALA A 578 -14.20 -17.10 -20.20
N ALA A 579 -13.39 -18.03 -19.70
CA ALA A 579 -13.60 -18.67 -18.40
C ALA A 579 -13.57 -17.63 -17.27
N ALA A 580 -12.57 -16.75 -17.26
CA ALA A 580 -12.49 -15.65 -16.29
C ALA A 580 -13.67 -14.67 -16.38
N SER A 581 -14.21 -14.46 -17.59
CA SER A 581 -15.35 -13.54 -17.80
C SER A 581 -16.70 -14.17 -17.44
N ILE A 582 -16.89 -15.47 -17.69
CA ILE A 582 -18.16 -16.19 -17.47
C ILE A 582 -18.26 -16.67 -16.01
N TYR A 583 -17.22 -17.33 -15.50
CA TYR A 583 -17.22 -17.86 -14.13
C TYR A 583 -16.77 -16.81 -13.09
N GLY A 584 -16.20 -15.70 -13.55
CA GLY A 584 -15.60 -14.69 -12.70
C GLY A 584 -14.24 -15.11 -12.15
N ILE A 585 -13.56 -14.15 -11.52
CA ILE A 585 -12.38 -14.39 -10.69
C ILE A 585 -12.73 -14.10 -9.23
N ASN A 586 -12.12 -14.84 -8.30
CA ASN A 586 -12.35 -14.65 -6.88
C ASN A 586 -11.62 -13.38 -6.39
N LEU A 587 -12.25 -12.22 -6.57
CA LEU A 587 -11.70 -10.92 -6.16
C LEU A 587 -11.57 -10.83 -4.63
N GLY A 588 -10.40 -10.43 -4.14
CA GLY A 588 -10.14 -10.23 -2.72
C GLY A 588 -10.91 -9.06 -2.10
N ALA A 589 -10.81 -8.90 -0.78
CA ALA A 589 -11.46 -7.79 -0.06
C ALA A 589 -10.98 -6.42 -0.57
N ASP A 590 -9.74 -6.33 -1.08
CA ASP A 590 -9.21 -5.10 -1.67
C ASP A 590 -10.03 -4.57 -2.87
N PHE A 591 -10.84 -5.40 -3.53
CA PHE A 591 -11.65 -5.01 -4.69
C PHE A 591 -13.16 -5.14 -4.50
N ARG A 592 -13.60 -5.86 -3.47
CA ARG A 592 -15.03 -6.08 -3.15
C ARG A 592 -15.47 -5.48 -1.82
N GLY A 593 -14.54 -5.00 -1.01
CA GLY A 593 -14.79 -4.68 0.39
C GLY A 593 -15.07 -5.94 1.22
N GLY A 594 -15.35 -5.71 2.51
CA GLY A 594 -15.60 -6.75 3.49
C GLY A 594 -14.39 -7.05 4.37
N SER A 595 -14.44 -8.20 5.05
CA SER A 595 -13.48 -8.56 6.08
C SER A 595 -12.82 -9.91 5.78
N ILE A 596 -11.51 -10.01 5.97
CA ILE A 596 -10.73 -11.26 5.92
C ILE A 596 -10.10 -11.45 7.29
N ILE A 597 -10.38 -12.60 7.90
CA ILE A 597 -9.90 -12.96 9.23
C ILE A 597 -9.14 -14.27 9.13
N GLU A 598 -7.89 -14.29 9.54
CA GLU A 598 -7.10 -15.51 9.71
C GLU A 598 -7.09 -15.91 11.18
N LEU A 599 -7.60 -17.11 11.43
CA LEU A 599 -7.77 -17.72 12.73
C LEU A 599 -6.78 -18.87 12.89
N ARG A 600 -6.36 -19.10 14.13
CA ARG A 600 -5.61 -20.30 14.53
C ARG A 600 -6.30 -20.93 15.72
N ALA A 601 -6.64 -22.21 15.62
CA ALA A 601 -7.24 -22.95 16.72
C ALA A 601 -6.29 -22.98 17.93
N LYS A 602 -6.78 -22.61 19.11
CA LYS A 602 -5.99 -22.69 20.35
C LYS A 602 -5.70 -24.13 20.75
N THR A 603 -6.60 -25.06 20.40
CA THR A 603 -6.44 -26.49 20.67
C THR A 603 -6.89 -27.32 19.45
N GLY A 604 -6.13 -28.36 19.11
CA GLY A 604 -6.48 -29.27 18.02
C GLY A 604 -6.37 -28.65 16.63
N ASN A 605 -7.17 -29.18 15.69
CA ASN A 605 -7.30 -28.67 14.32
C ASN A 605 -8.46 -27.68 14.25
N ALA A 606 -8.43 -26.77 13.28
CA ALA A 606 -9.54 -25.86 13.04
C ALA A 606 -10.73 -26.64 12.45
N ASP A 607 -11.90 -26.56 13.09
CA ASP A 607 -13.13 -27.16 12.57
C ASP A 607 -13.87 -26.13 11.72
N LEU A 608 -13.69 -26.24 10.40
CA LEU A 608 -14.29 -25.29 9.45
C LEU A 608 -15.82 -25.36 9.42
N ALA A 609 -16.41 -26.50 9.81
CA ALA A 609 -17.87 -26.65 9.87
C ALA A 609 -18.41 -25.94 11.11
N ASP A 610 -17.78 -26.15 12.28
CA ASP A 610 -18.14 -25.43 13.51
C ASP A 610 -18.02 -23.91 13.36
N ILE A 611 -16.93 -23.41 12.74
CA ILE A 611 -16.78 -21.99 12.46
C ILE A 611 -17.92 -21.48 11.57
N ARG A 612 -18.28 -22.21 10.51
CA ARG A 612 -19.38 -21.78 9.62
C ARG A 612 -20.72 -21.79 10.36
N ASP A 613 -21.03 -22.84 11.11
CA ASP A 613 -22.29 -23.01 11.81
C ASP A 613 -22.51 -21.91 12.87
N ARG A 614 -21.45 -21.55 13.61
CA ARG A 614 -21.49 -20.44 14.59
C ARG A 614 -21.74 -19.09 13.95
N LEU A 615 -21.10 -18.84 12.80
CA LEU A 615 -21.18 -17.55 12.13
C LEU A 615 -22.45 -17.38 11.27
N ASP A 616 -23.04 -18.46 10.77
CA ASP A 616 -24.30 -18.43 9.99
C ASP A 616 -25.46 -17.83 10.82
N GLY A 617 -25.43 -17.98 12.16
CA GLY A 617 -26.40 -17.39 13.07
C GLY A 617 -26.35 -15.86 13.19
N LEU A 618 -25.28 -15.21 12.72
CA LEU A 618 -25.04 -13.78 12.88
C LEU A 618 -25.59 -12.92 11.72
N ASN A 619 -26.18 -13.54 10.70
CA ASN A 619 -26.76 -12.86 9.53
C ASN A 619 -25.80 -11.92 8.77
N LEU A 620 -24.51 -12.31 8.66
CA LEU A 620 -23.45 -11.52 8.01
C LEU A 620 -23.33 -11.76 6.49
N GLY A 621 -24.30 -12.45 5.88
CA GLY A 621 -24.28 -12.86 4.48
C GLY A 621 -23.58 -14.21 4.25
N ALA A 622 -23.15 -14.47 3.00
CA ALA A 622 -22.52 -15.74 2.62
C ALA A 622 -21.04 -15.78 3.03
N ILE A 623 -20.76 -16.41 4.17
CA ILE A 623 -19.42 -16.51 4.75
C ILE A 623 -18.63 -17.65 4.08
N ASP A 624 -17.42 -17.34 3.62
CA ASP A 624 -16.50 -18.34 3.06
C ASP A 624 -15.43 -18.70 4.10
N VAL A 625 -15.37 -19.97 4.46
CA VAL A 625 -14.45 -20.52 5.47
C VAL A 625 -13.60 -21.59 4.80
N ARG A 626 -12.28 -21.41 4.83
CA ARG A 626 -11.30 -22.30 4.21
C ARG A 626 -10.13 -22.57 5.14
N GLU A 627 -9.45 -23.69 4.97
CA GLU A 627 -8.19 -23.95 5.66
C GLU A 627 -7.12 -22.93 5.26
N SER A 628 -6.33 -22.45 6.22
CA SER A 628 -5.23 -21.52 5.98
C SER A 628 -4.06 -21.80 6.91
N GLY A 629 -2.83 -21.86 6.40
CA GLY A 629 -1.64 -22.08 7.24
C GLY A 629 -1.51 -23.50 7.82
N GLY A 630 -2.24 -24.48 7.27
CA GLY A 630 -2.24 -25.88 7.70
C GLY A 630 -3.46 -26.26 8.54
N PRO A 631 -3.48 -27.48 9.12
CA PRO A 631 -4.70 -28.06 9.71
C PRO A 631 -5.26 -27.31 10.92
N THR A 632 -4.44 -26.46 11.56
CA THR A 632 -4.81 -25.70 12.76
C THR A 632 -5.31 -24.29 12.44
N GLY A 633 -5.23 -23.86 11.19
CA GLY A 633 -5.62 -22.51 10.80
C GLY A 633 -6.80 -22.48 9.84
N ALA A 634 -7.61 -21.43 9.98
CA ALA A 634 -8.75 -21.16 9.14
C ALA A 634 -8.69 -19.73 8.65
N ARG A 635 -9.17 -19.49 7.43
CA ARG A 635 -9.45 -18.15 6.91
C ARG A 635 -10.95 -18.02 6.75
N VAL A 636 -11.50 -16.99 7.38
CA VAL A 636 -12.90 -16.59 7.29
C VAL A 636 -12.97 -15.32 6.46
N ARG A 637 -13.82 -15.34 5.44
CA ARG A 637 -14.14 -14.17 4.64
C ARG A 637 -15.59 -13.80 4.82
N ILE A 638 -15.81 -12.54 5.17
CA ILE A 638 -17.12 -11.93 5.33
C ILE A 638 -17.31 -10.97 4.15
N PRO A 639 -18.43 -11.07 3.40
CA PRO A 639 -18.73 -10.13 2.33
C PRO A 639 -18.97 -8.73 2.89
N SER A 640 -18.85 -7.73 2.02
CA SER A 640 -19.21 -6.36 2.40
C SER A 640 -20.67 -6.27 2.83
N GLN A 641 -20.93 -5.51 3.88
CA GLN A 641 -22.26 -5.29 4.44
C GLN A 641 -23.04 -4.17 3.73
N GLU A 642 -22.41 -3.46 2.78
CA GLU A 642 -22.99 -2.34 1.98
C GLU A 642 -23.64 -1.18 2.78
N ALA A 643 -23.61 -1.22 4.11
CA ALA A 643 -24.19 -0.24 5.02
C ALA A 643 -23.16 0.77 5.57
N GLY A 644 -22.02 0.91 4.89
CA GLY A 644 -20.95 1.86 5.24
C GLY A 644 -19.85 1.26 6.14
N PRO A 645 -18.81 2.06 6.46
CA PRO A 645 -17.63 1.59 7.19
C PRO A 645 -17.93 1.03 8.58
N GLU A 646 -18.92 1.59 9.29
CA GLU A 646 -19.33 1.15 10.62
C GLU A 646 -19.90 -0.27 10.63
N ALA A 647 -20.62 -0.65 9.56
CA ALA A 647 -21.19 -1.98 9.43
C ALA A 647 -20.11 -3.06 9.25
N GLU A 648 -19.07 -2.75 8.48
CA GLU A 648 -17.92 -3.66 8.31
C GLU A 648 -17.20 -3.90 9.64
N GLN A 649 -17.01 -2.85 10.44
CA GLN A 649 -16.40 -2.95 11.76
C GLN A 649 -17.28 -3.70 12.77
N SER A 650 -18.58 -3.47 12.74
CA SER A 650 -19.54 -4.17 13.61
C SER A 650 -19.55 -5.68 13.33
N SER A 651 -19.38 -6.09 12.06
CA SER A 651 -19.27 -7.51 11.71
C SER A 651 -18.06 -8.19 12.37
N LEU A 652 -16.93 -7.48 12.50
CA LEU A 652 -15.73 -7.99 13.15
C LEU A 652 -15.96 -8.24 14.64
N ILE A 653 -16.66 -7.33 15.33
CA ILE A 653 -16.99 -7.44 16.75
C ILE A 653 -17.83 -8.69 17.00
N LEU A 654 -18.88 -8.89 16.20
CA LEU A 654 -19.75 -10.06 16.31
C LEU A 654 -18.97 -11.37 16.11
N VAL A 655 -18.08 -11.42 15.12
CA VAL A 655 -17.25 -12.61 14.86
C VAL A 655 -16.22 -12.84 15.98
N ARG A 656 -15.62 -11.77 16.51
CA ARG A 656 -14.71 -11.86 17.65
C ARG A 656 -15.41 -12.43 18.88
N GLY A 657 -16.56 -11.86 19.24
CA GLY A 657 -17.34 -12.33 20.39
C GLY A 657 -17.71 -13.82 20.33
N GLU A 658 -17.91 -14.37 19.13
CA GLU A 658 -18.27 -15.78 18.97
C GLU A 658 -17.05 -16.73 18.92
N LEU A 659 -15.91 -16.28 18.40
CA LEU A 659 -14.76 -17.17 18.09
C LEU A 659 -13.52 -16.96 18.97
N GLU A 660 -13.39 -15.83 19.67
CA GLU A 660 -12.18 -15.46 20.42
C GLU A 660 -11.82 -16.45 21.54
N ASP A 661 -12.80 -17.15 22.11
CA ASP A 661 -12.54 -18.17 23.12
C ASP A 661 -11.77 -19.38 22.55
N ALA A 662 -12.13 -19.83 21.35
CA ALA A 662 -11.60 -21.04 20.73
C ALA A 662 -10.42 -20.78 19.75
N TYR A 663 -10.33 -19.58 19.20
CA TYR A 663 -9.40 -19.24 18.13
C TYR A 663 -8.60 -17.96 18.42
N ASP A 664 -7.33 -17.97 18.07
CA ASP A 664 -6.47 -16.79 18.06
C ASP A 664 -6.63 -16.05 16.72
N PHE A 665 -6.89 -14.74 16.78
CA PHE A 665 -6.98 -13.87 15.60
C PHE A 665 -5.58 -13.46 15.14
N ARG A 666 -5.07 -14.14 14.12
CA ARG A 666 -3.70 -13.95 13.60
C ARG A 666 -3.60 -12.76 12.64
N ARG A 667 -4.65 -12.53 11.85
CA ARG A 667 -4.74 -11.40 10.92
C ARG A 667 -6.20 -10.99 10.73
N ILE A 668 -6.44 -9.69 10.67
CA ILE A 668 -7.74 -9.10 10.39
C ILE A 668 -7.52 -7.99 9.37
N ASP A 669 -8.12 -8.12 8.20
CA ASP A 669 -8.19 -7.06 7.19
C ASP A 669 -9.65 -6.67 7.02
N VAL A 670 -10.02 -5.43 7.37
CA VAL A 670 -11.35 -4.84 7.15
C VAL A 670 -11.21 -3.71 6.13
N ILE A 671 -11.97 -3.79 5.04
CA ILE A 671 -11.85 -2.85 3.93
C ILE A 671 -13.24 -2.30 3.58
N ALA A 672 -13.39 -0.99 3.68
CA ALA A 672 -14.64 -0.32 3.33
C ALA A 672 -14.91 -0.41 1.81
N PRO A 673 -16.19 -0.42 1.39
CA PRO A 673 -16.58 -0.44 -0.03
C PRO A 673 -15.92 0.67 -0.85
N SER A 674 -15.85 1.88 -0.31
CA SER A 674 -15.23 3.05 -0.95
C SER A 674 -13.74 2.85 -1.23
N ALA A 675 -13.00 2.31 -0.25
CA ALA A 675 -11.59 1.97 -0.37
C ALA A 675 -11.36 0.95 -1.49
N SER A 676 -12.24 -0.05 -1.56
CA SER A 676 -12.13 -1.14 -2.54
C SER A 676 -12.36 -0.65 -3.97
N LEU A 677 -13.30 0.30 -4.16
CA LEU A 677 -13.55 0.92 -5.47
C LEU A 677 -12.36 1.76 -5.93
N ASP A 678 -11.76 2.51 -5.01
CA ASP A 678 -10.58 3.34 -5.29
C ASP A 678 -9.35 2.50 -5.61
N THR A 679 -9.19 1.37 -4.92
CA THR A 679 -8.15 0.38 -5.20
C THR A 679 -8.38 -0.29 -6.57
N ALA A 680 -9.61 -0.67 -6.90
CA ALA A 680 -9.97 -1.23 -8.21
C ALA A 680 -9.70 -0.24 -9.36
N ARG A 681 -10.04 1.04 -9.18
CA ARG A 681 -9.74 2.11 -10.15
C ARG A 681 -8.24 2.30 -10.32
N ALA A 682 -7.48 2.36 -9.22
CA ALA A 682 -6.03 2.49 -9.26
C ALA A 682 -5.36 1.30 -9.96
N ALA A 683 -5.82 0.07 -9.68
CA ALA A 683 -5.37 -1.14 -10.34
C ALA A 683 -5.63 -1.11 -11.85
N THR A 684 -6.84 -0.77 -12.24
CA THR A 684 -7.24 -0.68 -13.65
C THR A 684 -6.43 0.38 -14.39
N LEU A 685 -6.33 1.58 -13.83
CA LEU A 685 -5.53 2.67 -14.39
C LEU A 685 -4.05 2.30 -14.48
N GLY A 686 -3.50 1.62 -13.47
CA GLY A 686 -2.11 1.17 -13.46
C GLY A 686 -1.79 0.17 -14.57
N ILE A 687 -2.69 -0.78 -14.82
CA ILE A 687 -2.56 -1.73 -15.93
C ILE A 687 -2.62 -1.01 -17.28
N VAL A 688 -3.64 -0.17 -17.49
CA VAL A 688 -3.79 0.57 -18.76
C VAL A 688 -2.61 1.51 -19.01
N ALA A 689 -2.19 2.27 -17.99
CA ALA A 689 -1.05 3.18 -18.09
C ALA A 689 0.26 2.42 -18.36
N SER A 690 0.46 1.27 -17.72
CA SER A 690 1.66 0.43 -17.95
C SER A 690 1.69 -0.12 -19.38
N LEU A 691 0.55 -0.63 -19.88
CA LEU A 691 0.43 -1.09 -21.27
C LEU A 691 0.59 0.06 -22.29
N ALA A 692 0.10 1.25 -21.98
CA ALA A 692 0.28 2.43 -22.84
C ALA A 692 1.75 2.89 -22.88
N ALA A 693 2.39 2.98 -21.72
CA ALA A 693 3.81 3.32 -21.61
C ALA A 693 4.69 2.30 -22.36
N LEU A 694 4.34 1.01 -22.24
CA LEU A 694 4.97 -0.09 -22.95
C LEU A 694 4.89 0.08 -24.47
N LEU A 695 3.68 0.29 -24.98
CA LEU A 695 3.42 0.50 -26.41
C LEU A 695 4.19 1.72 -26.94
N ALA A 696 4.14 2.84 -26.21
CA ALA A 696 4.84 4.05 -26.56
C ALA A 696 6.36 3.81 -26.65
N PHE A 697 6.93 3.13 -25.65
CA PHE A 697 8.36 2.83 -25.63
C PHE A 697 8.78 1.95 -26.82
N ILE A 698 8.07 0.85 -27.10
CA ILE A 698 8.42 -0.06 -28.19
C ILE A 698 8.23 0.61 -29.54
N TRP A 699 7.16 1.40 -29.70
CA TRP A 699 6.93 2.15 -30.93
C TRP A 699 8.10 3.11 -31.20
N ILE A 700 8.50 3.92 -30.21
CA ILE A 700 9.63 4.85 -30.37
C ILE A 700 10.93 4.10 -30.67
N ARG A 701 11.14 2.94 -30.04
CA ARG A 701 12.40 2.19 -30.11
C ARG A 701 12.52 1.27 -31.35
N TYR A 702 11.40 0.84 -31.93
CA TYR A 702 11.31 -0.11 -33.06
C TYR A 702 10.36 0.41 -34.17
N ARG A 703 9.69 -0.50 -34.91
CA ARG A 703 8.60 -0.18 -35.84
C ARG A 703 7.27 -0.55 -35.17
N TRP A 704 6.16 0.04 -35.62
CA TRP A 704 4.83 -0.24 -35.06
C TRP A 704 4.46 -1.73 -35.08
N GLN A 705 4.95 -2.51 -36.06
CA GLN A 705 4.73 -3.96 -36.09
C GLN A 705 5.28 -4.69 -34.86
N PHE A 706 6.44 -4.23 -34.34
CA PHE A 706 7.02 -4.78 -33.12
C PHE A 706 6.17 -4.42 -31.90
N ALA A 707 5.68 -3.18 -31.83
CA ALA A 707 4.77 -2.76 -30.75
C ALA A 707 3.48 -3.58 -30.74
N ALA A 708 2.86 -3.78 -31.91
CA ALA A 708 1.65 -4.59 -32.05
C ALA A 708 1.90 -6.08 -31.71
N GLY A 709 3.01 -6.65 -32.18
CA GLY A 709 3.36 -8.05 -31.86
C GLY A 709 3.64 -8.27 -30.36
N ALA A 710 4.34 -7.32 -29.73
CA ALA A 710 4.57 -7.36 -28.28
C ALA A 710 3.25 -7.25 -27.51
N LEU A 711 2.35 -6.36 -27.90
CA LEU A 711 1.04 -6.23 -27.27
C LEU A 711 0.24 -7.53 -27.33
N ILE A 712 0.23 -8.22 -28.47
CA ILE A 712 -0.47 -9.51 -28.60
C ILE A 712 0.12 -10.55 -27.64
N ALA A 713 1.45 -10.64 -27.56
CA ALA A 713 2.11 -11.57 -26.62
C ALA A 713 1.77 -11.24 -25.17
N THR A 714 1.81 -9.95 -24.79
CA THR A 714 1.46 -9.51 -23.44
C THR A 714 -0.02 -9.76 -23.11
N LEU A 715 -0.94 -9.49 -24.02
CA LEU A 715 -2.37 -9.77 -23.82
C LEU A 715 -2.66 -11.26 -23.68
N HIS A 716 -1.96 -12.10 -24.45
CA HIS A 716 -2.00 -13.55 -24.30
C HIS A 716 -1.57 -13.99 -22.90
N ASP A 717 -0.45 -13.45 -22.40
CA ASP A 717 0.08 -13.80 -21.08
C ASP A 717 -0.87 -13.38 -19.95
N ILE A 718 -1.44 -12.16 -20.04
CA ILE A 718 -2.46 -11.66 -19.11
C ILE A 718 -3.69 -12.58 -19.13
N ALA A 719 -4.20 -12.95 -20.30
CA ALA A 719 -5.37 -13.81 -20.44
C ALA A 719 -5.16 -15.18 -19.79
N LEU A 720 -3.98 -15.77 -19.94
CA LEU A 720 -3.62 -17.04 -19.29
C LEU A 720 -3.54 -16.91 -17.77
N ILE A 721 -2.99 -15.82 -17.26
CA ILE A 721 -2.96 -15.56 -15.81
C ILE A 721 -4.37 -15.38 -15.25
N LEU A 722 -5.23 -14.63 -15.93
CA LEU A 722 -6.64 -14.50 -15.53
C LEU A 722 -7.36 -15.86 -15.55
N GLY A 723 -7.08 -16.70 -16.55
CA GLY A 723 -7.57 -18.08 -16.60
C GLY A 723 -7.07 -18.94 -15.45
N LEU A 724 -5.81 -18.77 -15.02
CA LEU A 724 -5.27 -19.46 -13.83
C LEU A 724 -6.10 -19.12 -12.59
N PHE A 725 -6.41 -17.84 -12.36
CA PHE A 725 -7.26 -17.41 -11.23
C PHE A 725 -8.68 -17.96 -11.33
N ALA A 726 -9.28 -17.95 -12.52
CA ALA A 726 -10.61 -18.50 -12.75
C ALA A 726 -10.66 -20.01 -12.50
N LEU A 727 -9.63 -20.76 -12.91
CA LEU A 727 -9.57 -22.22 -12.77
C LEU A 727 -9.24 -22.68 -11.35
N THR A 728 -8.34 -21.96 -10.66
CA THR A 728 -7.88 -22.36 -9.32
C THR A 728 -8.77 -21.83 -8.20
N GLY A 729 -9.59 -20.80 -8.47
CA GLY A 729 -10.39 -20.12 -7.44
C GLY A 729 -9.54 -19.37 -6.40
N MET A 730 -8.24 -19.19 -6.67
CA MET A 730 -7.34 -18.41 -5.84
C MET A 730 -7.80 -16.96 -5.76
N GLU A 731 -7.53 -16.34 -4.62
CA GLU A 731 -7.89 -14.95 -4.38
C GLU A 731 -7.05 -14.00 -5.25
N PHE A 732 -7.74 -13.11 -5.97
CA PHE A 732 -7.15 -12.05 -6.76
C PHE A 732 -7.19 -10.74 -5.96
N GLY A 733 -6.09 -10.42 -5.27
CA GLY A 733 -5.91 -9.20 -4.47
C GLY A 733 -4.89 -8.22 -5.08
N VAL A 734 -4.50 -7.18 -4.33
CA VAL A 734 -3.55 -6.15 -4.82
C VAL A 734 -2.16 -6.75 -5.08
N GLY A 735 -1.76 -7.76 -4.30
CA GLY A 735 -0.54 -8.54 -4.56
C GLY A 735 -0.56 -9.26 -5.90
N SER A 736 -1.71 -9.82 -6.30
CA SER A 736 -1.89 -10.48 -7.61
C SER A 736 -1.78 -9.48 -8.77
N VAL A 737 -2.29 -8.26 -8.59
CA VAL A 737 -2.11 -7.16 -9.56
C VAL A 737 -0.64 -6.76 -9.68
N ALA A 738 0.08 -6.65 -8.56
CA ALA A 738 1.51 -6.37 -8.57
C ALA A 738 2.31 -7.44 -9.33
N ALA A 739 2.01 -8.72 -9.06
CA ALA A 739 2.59 -9.85 -9.80
C ALA A 739 2.28 -9.74 -11.30
N LEU A 740 1.02 -9.53 -11.68
CA LEU A 740 0.59 -9.40 -13.06
C LEU A 740 1.35 -8.28 -13.81
N LEU A 741 1.43 -7.08 -13.22
CA LEU A 741 2.15 -5.94 -13.80
C LEU A 741 3.65 -6.22 -13.94
N THR A 742 4.21 -6.98 -13.00
CA THR A 742 5.62 -7.38 -13.05
C THR A 742 5.86 -8.43 -14.14
N VAL A 743 4.96 -9.40 -14.31
CA VAL A 743 5.03 -10.37 -15.42
C VAL A 743 4.95 -9.64 -16.76
N VAL A 744 4.12 -8.60 -16.90
CA VAL A 744 4.06 -7.79 -18.12
C VAL A 744 5.43 -7.19 -18.45
N GLY A 745 6.11 -6.60 -17.46
CA GLY A 745 7.47 -6.08 -17.63
C GLY A 745 8.48 -7.17 -18.00
N TYR A 746 8.40 -8.33 -17.33
CA TYR A 746 9.28 -9.47 -17.57
C TYR A 746 9.09 -10.09 -18.97
N SER A 747 7.84 -10.31 -19.39
CA SER A 747 7.48 -10.82 -20.72
C SER A 747 8.02 -9.94 -21.83
N LEU A 748 8.01 -8.63 -21.60
CA LEU A 748 8.61 -7.72 -22.55
C LEU A 748 10.14 -7.82 -22.59
N ASN A 749 10.81 -8.05 -21.47
CA ASN A 749 12.27 -8.21 -21.46
C ASN A 749 12.69 -9.28 -22.48
N ASP A 750 12.10 -10.48 -22.44
CA ASP A 750 12.43 -11.56 -23.38
C ASP A 750 12.00 -11.24 -24.83
N THR A 751 10.81 -10.65 -25.00
CA THR A 751 10.32 -10.25 -26.33
C THR A 751 11.25 -9.24 -27.00
N MET A 752 11.76 -8.27 -26.25
CA MET A 752 12.68 -7.23 -26.73
C MET A 752 14.01 -7.81 -27.19
N VAL A 753 14.49 -8.87 -26.52
CA VAL A 753 15.72 -9.55 -26.90
C VAL A 753 15.57 -10.24 -28.25
N VAL A 754 14.48 -10.98 -28.43
CA VAL A 754 14.17 -11.63 -29.71
C VAL A 754 14.02 -10.58 -30.81
N TYR A 755 13.33 -9.47 -30.51
CA TYR A 755 13.12 -8.38 -31.47
C TYR A 755 14.39 -7.64 -31.87
N ASP A 756 15.29 -7.35 -30.92
CA ASP A 756 16.57 -6.73 -31.24
C ASP A 756 17.40 -7.65 -32.15
N ARG A 757 17.36 -8.97 -31.92
CA ARG A 757 18.04 -9.93 -32.79
C ARG A 757 17.40 -10.04 -34.18
N ILE A 758 16.08 -10.07 -34.28
CA ILE A 758 15.35 -10.01 -35.56
C ILE A 758 15.72 -8.73 -36.32
N ARG A 759 15.77 -7.58 -35.64
CA ARG A 759 16.16 -6.30 -36.23
C ARG A 759 17.61 -6.29 -36.69
N GLU A 760 18.53 -6.87 -35.93
CA GLU A 760 19.94 -7.02 -36.30
C GLU A 760 20.06 -7.90 -37.56
N ASN A 761 19.39 -9.05 -37.58
CA ASN A 761 19.43 -9.98 -38.70
C ASN A 761 18.74 -9.42 -39.95
N LEU A 762 17.70 -8.59 -39.82
CA LEU A 762 17.09 -7.88 -40.96
C LEU A 762 18.07 -6.93 -41.64
N LYS A 763 18.97 -6.29 -40.87
CA LYS A 763 20.02 -5.44 -41.43
C LYS A 763 21.16 -6.25 -42.02
N ARG A 764 21.52 -7.36 -41.39
CA ARG A 764 22.66 -8.20 -41.80
C ARG A 764 22.35 -9.10 -43.00
N PHE A 765 21.10 -9.58 -43.11
CA PHE A 765 20.64 -10.52 -44.12
C PHE A 765 19.36 -10.01 -44.81
N PRO A 766 19.41 -8.89 -45.54
CA PRO A 766 18.21 -8.22 -46.07
C PRO A 766 17.43 -9.04 -47.11
N LYS A 767 18.06 -10.04 -47.74
CA LYS A 767 17.46 -10.94 -48.74
C LYS A 767 16.90 -12.24 -48.15
N MET A 768 17.12 -12.51 -46.86
CA MET A 768 16.66 -13.75 -46.24
C MET A 768 15.14 -13.72 -46.05
N PRO A 769 14.40 -14.80 -46.39
CA PRO A 769 12.96 -14.87 -46.13
C PRO A 769 12.65 -14.66 -44.65
N VAL A 770 11.67 -13.80 -44.35
CA VAL A 770 11.34 -13.40 -42.97
C VAL A 770 11.09 -14.59 -42.02
N PRO A 771 10.38 -15.67 -42.40
CA PRO A 771 10.23 -16.83 -41.53
C PRO A 771 11.56 -17.51 -41.15
N VAL A 772 12.47 -17.67 -42.12
CA VAL A 772 13.79 -18.29 -41.89
C VAL A 772 14.65 -17.37 -41.02
N LEU A 773 14.55 -16.06 -41.23
CA LEU A 773 15.24 -15.06 -40.43
C LEU A 773 14.77 -15.06 -38.98
N ILE A 774 13.46 -15.15 -38.74
CA ILE A 774 12.90 -15.22 -37.38
C ILE A 774 13.35 -16.52 -36.71
N ASP A 775 13.31 -17.67 -37.40
CA ASP A 775 13.83 -18.93 -36.87
C ASP A 775 15.31 -18.80 -36.46
N ALA A 776 16.14 -18.24 -37.34
CA ALA A 776 17.56 -18.04 -37.05
C ALA A 776 17.76 -17.12 -35.84
N SER A 777 17.00 -16.03 -35.73
CA SER A 777 17.05 -15.12 -34.59
C SER A 777 16.66 -15.79 -33.28
N ILE A 778 15.55 -16.54 -33.25
CA ILE A 778 15.07 -17.23 -32.06
C ILE A 778 16.09 -18.29 -31.60
N ASN A 779 16.62 -19.11 -32.51
CA ASN A 779 17.64 -20.11 -32.15
C ASN A 779 18.90 -19.44 -31.57
N GLN A 780 19.31 -18.28 -32.10
CA GLN A 780 20.46 -17.53 -31.60
C GLN A 780 20.23 -16.93 -30.22
N THR A 781 18.99 -16.62 -29.84
CA THR A 781 18.65 -16.08 -28.51
C THR A 781 18.18 -17.14 -27.52
N LEU A 782 17.89 -18.37 -27.97
CA LEU A 782 17.26 -19.43 -27.18
C LEU A 782 18.04 -19.75 -25.89
N SER A 783 19.36 -19.90 -25.98
CA SER A 783 20.22 -20.16 -24.83
C SER A 783 20.01 -19.10 -23.75
N ARG A 784 20.02 -17.83 -24.15
CA ARG A 784 19.80 -16.71 -23.24
C ARG A 784 18.40 -16.76 -22.65
N THR A 785 17.35 -16.74 -23.47
CA THR A 785 15.94 -16.69 -23.03
C THR A 785 15.59 -17.82 -22.06
N VAL A 786 16.08 -19.04 -22.32
CA VAL A 786 15.84 -20.19 -21.46
C VAL A 786 16.61 -20.08 -20.13
N LEU A 787 17.88 -19.67 -20.17
CA LEU A 787 18.71 -19.56 -18.96
C LEU A 787 18.25 -18.43 -18.03
N THR A 788 17.81 -17.29 -18.59
CA THR A 788 17.31 -16.13 -17.83
C THR A 788 15.97 -16.42 -17.18
N SER A 789 15.09 -17.09 -17.91
CA SER A 789 13.83 -17.61 -17.38
C SER A 789 14.08 -18.66 -16.30
N ALA A 790 15.02 -19.59 -16.51
CA ALA A 790 15.35 -20.62 -15.53
C ALA A 790 15.88 -20.03 -14.20
N THR A 791 16.79 -19.05 -14.21
CA THR A 791 17.28 -18.43 -12.96
C THR A 791 16.16 -17.73 -12.20
N THR A 792 15.25 -17.07 -12.93
CA THR A 792 14.10 -16.38 -12.33
C THR A 792 13.10 -17.38 -11.77
N LEU A 793 12.78 -18.44 -12.50
CA LEU A 793 11.89 -19.53 -12.06
C LEU A 793 12.45 -20.26 -10.83
N ILE A 794 13.78 -20.48 -10.75
CA ILE A 794 14.43 -21.09 -9.58
C ILE A 794 14.25 -20.20 -8.34
N ALA A 795 14.47 -18.90 -8.47
CA ALA A 795 14.27 -17.96 -7.36
C ALA A 795 12.80 -17.90 -6.92
N LEU A 796 11.86 -17.84 -7.87
CA LEU A 796 10.42 -17.84 -7.60
C LEU A 796 9.92 -19.16 -7.03
N ALA A 797 10.50 -20.29 -7.44
CA ALA A 797 10.17 -21.60 -6.88
C ALA A 797 10.59 -21.68 -5.40
N ALA A 798 11.77 -21.17 -5.04
CA ALA A 798 12.17 -21.07 -3.65
C ALA A 798 11.19 -20.20 -2.84
N LEU A 799 10.73 -19.08 -3.40
CA LEU A 799 9.70 -18.25 -2.79
C LEU A 799 8.36 -18.98 -2.64
N PHE A 800 7.94 -19.74 -3.64
CA PHE A 800 6.68 -20.48 -3.61
C PHE A 800 6.67 -21.59 -2.56
N PHE A 801 7.78 -22.35 -2.44
CA PHE A 801 7.86 -23.47 -1.51
C PHE A 801 8.20 -23.06 -0.07
N PHE A 802 8.97 -21.98 0.13
CA PHE A 802 9.49 -21.60 1.45
C PHE A 802 9.02 -20.23 1.95
N GLY A 803 8.35 -19.42 1.11
CA GLY A 803 8.00 -18.03 1.44
C GLY A 803 6.78 -17.83 2.34
N GLY A 804 6.04 -18.90 2.66
CA GLY A 804 4.82 -18.83 3.46
C GLY A 804 3.56 -18.48 2.66
N GLU A 805 2.41 -18.55 3.33
CA GLU A 805 1.07 -18.49 2.68
C GLU A 805 0.80 -17.13 2.02
N VAL A 806 1.13 -16.04 2.72
CA VAL A 806 0.79 -14.67 2.31
C VAL A 806 1.38 -14.28 0.95
N ILE A 807 2.58 -14.78 0.63
CA ILE A 807 3.26 -14.49 -0.65
C ILE A 807 3.18 -15.64 -1.65
N ARG A 808 2.53 -16.76 -1.30
CA ARG A 808 2.42 -17.93 -2.18
C ARG A 808 1.63 -17.64 -3.45
N THR A 809 0.51 -16.93 -3.35
CA THR A 809 -0.29 -16.52 -4.52
C THR A 809 0.51 -15.60 -5.44
N PHE A 810 1.27 -14.66 -4.87
CA PHE A 810 2.18 -13.81 -5.64
C PHE A 810 3.24 -14.64 -6.36
N ALA A 811 3.93 -15.54 -5.63
CA ALA A 811 4.99 -16.37 -6.16
C ALA A 811 4.50 -17.31 -7.27
N LEU A 812 3.34 -17.95 -7.09
CA LEU A 812 2.73 -18.82 -8.10
C LEU A 812 2.32 -18.05 -9.35
N THR A 813 1.72 -16.86 -9.19
CA THR A 813 1.34 -16.00 -10.31
C THR A 813 2.57 -15.59 -11.12
N MET A 814 3.64 -15.19 -10.44
CA MET A 814 4.92 -14.87 -11.07
C MET A 814 5.57 -16.10 -11.73
N LEU A 815 5.57 -17.26 -11.08
CA LEU A 815 6.16 -18.50 -11.59
C LEU A 815 5.46 -18.93 -12.89
N PHE A 816 4.12 -18.98 -12.87
CA PHE A 816 3.31 -19.30 -14.04
C PHE A 816 3.47 -18.24 -15.13
N GLY A 817 3.41 -16.97 -14.76
CA GLY A 817 3.52 -15.85 -15.68
C GLY A 817 4.88 -15.77 -16.39
N VAL A 818 5.99 -15.95 -15.65
CA VAL A 818 7.34 -16.03 -16.23
C VAL A 818 7.45 -17.21 -17.19
N ALA A 819 6.96 -18.39 -16.83
CA ALA A 819 7.00 -19.55 -17.73
C ALA A 819 6.20 -19.29 -19.02
N VAL A 820 4.97 -18.78 -18.90
CA VAL A 820 4.12 -18.41 -20.04
C VAL A 820 4.79 -17.35 -20.92
N ALA A 821 5.38 -16.33 -20.30
CA ALA A 821 6.11 -15.26 -20.99
C ALA A 821 7.32 -15.76 -21.79
N THR A 822 8.07 -16.71 -21.24
CA THR A 822 9.17 -17.37 -21.96
C THR A 822 8.63 -18.05 -23.23
N PHE A 823 7.51 -18.79 -23.11
CA PHE A 823 6.89 -19.46 -24.25
C PHE A 823 6.31 -18.46 -25.26
N SER A 824 5.65 -17.41 -24.81
CA SER A 824 4.99 -16.43 -25.69
C SER A 824 6.00 -15.57 -26.46
N SER A 825 7.13 -15.21 -25.85
CA SER A 825 8.21 -14.48 -26.55
C SER A 825 8.78 -15.27 -27.75
N ILE A 826 8.78 -16.60 -27.66
CA ILE A 826 9.26 -17.50 -28.72
C ILE A 826 8.15 -17.77 -29.76
N TYR A 827 6.95 -18.16 -29.31
CA TYR A 827 5.90 -18.71 -30.17
C TYR A 827 4.77 -17.75 -30.53
N VAL A 828 4.63 -16.62 -29.84
CA VAL A 828 3.59 -15.61 -30.11
C VAL A 828 4.21 -14.37 -30.74
N ALA A 829 5.22 -13.77 -30.10
CA ALA A 829 5.80 -12.50 -30.53
C ALA A 829 6.43 -12.58 -31.93
N GLY A 830 7.25 -13.61 -32.21
CA GLY A 830 7.88 -13.82 -33.52
C GLY A 830 6.86 -13.97 -34.66
N PRO A 831 5.92 -14.93 -34.59
CA PRO A 831 4.89 -15.11 -35.61
C PRO A 831 3.97 -13.90 -35.81
N ALA A 832 3.65 -13.15 -34.73
CA ALA A 832 2.83 -11.95 -34.83
C ALA A 832 3.44 -10.89 -35.77
N LEU A 833 4.78 -10.79 -35.85
CA LEU A 833 5.45 -9.90 -36.79
C LEU A 833 5.19 -10.27 -38.27
N ILE A 834 5.06 -11.57 -38.56
CA ILE A 834 4.72 -12.05 -39.91
C ILE A 834 3.27 -11.66 -40.24
N PHE A 835 2.36 -11.79 -39.27
CA PHE A 835 0.95 -11.41 -39.43
C PHE A 835 0.79 -9.92 -39.76
N PHE A 836 1.57 -9.05 -39.10
CA PHE A 836 1.59 -7.61 -39.40
C PHE A 836 2.46 -7.21 -40.61
N GLY A 837 2.88 -8.18 -41.43
CA GLY A 837 3.55 -7.92 -42.69
C GLY A 837 4.95 -7.32 -42.56
N LEU A 838 5.72 -7.71 -41.54
CA LEU A 838 7.12 -7.30 -41.41
C LEU A 838 7.90 -7.64 -42.69
N ARG A 839 8.51 -6.63 -43.32
CA ARG A 839 9.31 -6.75 -44.54
C ARG A 839 10.70 -6.17 -44.36
N SER A 840 11.66 -6.66 -45.15
CA SER A 840 12.99 -6.08 -45.27
C SER A 840 12.94 -4.78 -46.08
N LYS A 841 13.78 -3.78 -45.75
CA LYS A 841 13.79 -2.46 -46.39
C LYS A 841 13.98 -2.53 -47.92
N ASP A 842 14.74 -3.49 -48.42
CA ASP A 842 14.98 -3.66 -49.86
C ASP A 842 13.70 -4.12 -50.58
N SER A 843 12.92 -5.02 -49.96
CA SER A 843 11.62 -5.46 -50.50
C SER A 843 10.56 -4.35 -50.48
N GLU A 844 10.57 -3.47 -49.47
CA GLU A 844 9.69 -2.28 -49.44
C GLU A 844 10.04 -1.28 -50.56
N THR A 845 11.31 -1.20 -50.94
CA THR A 845 11.78 -0.27 -51.99
C THR A 845 11.47 -0.80 -53.40
N GLU A 846 11.55 -2.12 -53.61
CA GLU A 846 11.14 -2.75 -54.88
C GLU A 846 9.61 -2.64 -55.09
N THR A 847 8.79 -2.82 -54.04
CA THR A 847 7.33 -2.70 -54.15
C THR A 847 6.83 -1.25 -54.29
N ARG A 848 7.65 -0.24 -53.96
CA ARG A 848 7.35 1.18 -54.20
C ARG A 848 7.81 1.66 -55.57
N LYS A 849 8.66 0.88 -56.24
CA LYS A 849 9.16 1.14 -57.60
C LYS A 849 8.41 0.35 -58.66
N ALA A 850 7.78 -0.77 -58.29
CA ALA A 850 6.73 -1.45 -59.03
C ALA A 850 5.37 -0.83 -58.70
#